data_AF-A0A835USR1-F1
#
_entry.id   AF-A0A835USR1-F1
#
_cell.length_a   1.000
_cell.length_b   1.000
_cell.length_c   1.000
_cell.angle_alpha   90.00
_cell.angle_beta   90.00
_cell.angle_gamma   90.00
#
_symmetry.space_group_name_H-M   'P 1'
#
loop_
_entity.id
_entity.type
_entity.pdbx_description
1 polymer ?
#
loop_
_entity_poly.entity_id
_entity_poly.type
_entity_poly.pdbx_seq_one_letter_code
_entity_poly.pdbx_strand_id
1 'polypeptide(L)'
;MAASAAWNMGEWDQMAEYVSRLDDGDESKMRIIGNASATGDGSSNGAFFRAVLLVRRRKYGEAHEYVERARKCLATELAALVLESYDRAYSNMVRVQQLSELEEVIDYCTLPVGNPVAECRRELIRNMWNERIRGVKRNVEVWQALLAVRELVLPPTEDIETWLKFASLCEKSGRITQARSTLCKLLQYDPESSPTNSYFHGHPRVILAYLKYQWSLGDDLKRRDAFSRLQDLALQLASSGSAYSGASASQVNISNGSVPLLARVYLKLGTWQRALTPSLDDDSIQEILISFKNATQCTKDWAKAWHTWALFNTAVMSHYTLRGYPGLGGQYVVAAVTGYFYSIACASNAKGVDDSLQDILRLLTLWFNFGATSEIIARIHSNNRAVRELIQSLLVRIGKGHPQALMYPLLVACKSISVLRRAAAQEVVDKIRQHSGVLVDQAQLVSKELIRVAILWHEMWHEALEEASRLYFGEHNIDGMLLVLDPLHEMLSVGPQTLMETAFIQAYGRELNEARQCCLNYETSGKDAELTQAWDLYYHVFKRIDKQLPSLTTLDLQSVSPELIKCQNLELAVPGTYHADEPLVTIASFAPQLVVITSKQRPRKLTIHGSNGEDFAFLLKGHEDLRQDERVMQESNIFVFVSYHSKKTELLKKIFLNQEHRLMLAFAPDYDRLPLIAKVEVFEHALQNTEGNDLAKVLWLKSRTSEVWLARRTNYTRSLAVMSMVGYLLGLGDRHPSNLMLHRYSGKILHIDFGDCFEASMNREKFPEKVPFRLTRMLVKAMEVSGIEGTFRLTCENVMQALRTNKDSVMAMMEAFVHDPLINWRLFNFNEVPQMPNLGSSHVHPVVNSDDSAPNTELAQPLRGAREKELLQAVNQLGDPNDVLNERAVAVMARMSNKLTGRDFSSGSSLSGASSSIHLMEQGAHISSDGREVEHGLSVKLQVQKLIIQATSHENLCQNYVGWCPFW
;
A
#
# COMPACT_ATOMS: atom_id res chain seq x y z
N MET A 1 29.09 24.52 -20.65
CA MET A 1 28.35 25.09 -19.50
C MET A 1 28.19 26.61 -19.59
N ALA A 2 29.27 27.39 -19.71
CA ALA A 2 29.19 28.86 -19.79
C ALA A 2 28.25 29.37 -20.91
N ALA A 3 28.34 28.81 -22.12
CA ALA A 3 27.43 29.14 -23.23
C ALA A 3 25.93 28.92 -22.89
N SER A 4 25.61 27.84 -22.18
CA SER A 4 24.23 27.55 -21.75
C SER A 4 23.75 28.50 -20.66
N ALA A 5 24.62 28.93 -19.75
CA ALA A 5 24.27 29.91 -18.72
C ALA A 5 24.00 31.29 -19.36
N ALA A 6 24.88 31.75 -20.24
CA ALA A 6 24.72 33.00 -20.97
C ALA A 6 23.43 33.01 -21.81
N TRP A 7 23.10 31.90 -22.48
CA TRP A 7 21.84 31.76 -23.20
C TRP A 7 20.62 31.91 -22.28
N ASN A 8 20.59 31.21 -21.16
CA ASN A 8 19.47 31.27 -20.20
C ASN A 8 19.32 32.64 -19.52
N MET A 9 20.40 33.43 -19.44
CA MET A 9 20.39 34.81 -18.92
C MET A 9 20.05 35.84 -20.01
N GLY A 10 19.98 35.44 -21.27
CA GLY A 10 19.79 36.36 -22.40
C GLY A 10 21.03 37.19 -22.76
N GLU A 11 22.21 36.81 -22.27
CA GLU A 11 23.48 37.48 -22.52
C GLU A 11 24.15 36.94 -23.80
N TRP A 12 23.61 37.34 -24.95
CA TRP A 12 23.97 36.80 -26.26
C TRP A 12 25.42 37.06 -26.70
N ASP A 13 26.00 38.19 -26.30
CA ASP A 13 27.38 38.56 -26.67
C ASP A 13 28.39 37.66 -25.96
N GLN A 14 28.19 37.42 -24.66
CA GLN A 14 28.98 36.47 -23.89
C GLN A 14 28.79 35.04 -24.41
N MET A 15 27.55 34.67 -24.77
CA MET A 15 27.30 33.36 -25.40
C MET A 15 28.11 33.20 -26.69
N ALA A 16 28.16 34.22 -27.55
CA ALA A 16 28.94 34.17 -28.78
C ALA A 16 30.44 34.00 -28.52
N GLU A 17 30.99 34.69 -27.51
CA GLU A 17 32.38 34.52 -27.09
C GLU A 17 32.65 33.08 -26.62
N TYR A 18 31.79 32.55 -25.74
CA TYR A 18 31.96 31.19 -25.22
C TYR A 18 31.84 30.13 -26.32
N VAL A 19 30.91 30.30 -27.26
CA VAL A 19 30.70 29.39 -28.38
C VAL A 19 31.84 29.44 -29.39
N SER A 20 32.53 30.58 -29.55
CA SER A 20 33.71 30.69 -30.41
C SER A 20 34.88 29.80 -29.95
N ARG A 21 34.93 29.46 -28.66
CA ARG A 21 35.95 28.58 -28.06
C ARG A 21 35.55 27.10 -28.10
N LEU A 22 34.34 26.77 -28.55
CA LEU A 22 33.87 25.39 -28.71
C LEU A 22 34.20 24.87 -30.11
N ASP A 23 34.54 23.58 -30.17
CA ASP A 23 34.73 22.83 -31.42
C ASP A 23 33.45 22.86 -32.27
N ASP A 24 33.56 23.13 -33.57
CA ASP A 24 32.43 23.10 -34.52
C ASP A 24 32.15 21.72 -35.11
N GLY A 25 32.99 20.73 -34.83
CA GLY A 25 32.89 19.44 -35.51
C GLY A 25 33.29 19.51 -36.97
N ASP A 26 34.07 20.53 -37.35
CA ASP A 26 34.65 20.63 -38.69
C ASP A 26 35.89 19.74 -38.77
N GLU A 27 35.73 18.55 -39.38
CA GLU A 27 36.82 17.58 -39.59
C GLU A 27 38.04 18.19 -40.29
N SER A 28 37.86 19.27 -41.06
CA SER A 28 38.95 19.95 -41.77
C SER A 28 39.87 20.79 -40.86
N LYS A 29 39.39 21.27 -39.70
CA LYS A 29 40.17 22.05 -38.72
C LYS A 29 40.92 21.19 -37.72
N MET A 30 40.54 19.92 -37.59
CA MET A 30 41.07 18.98 -36.58
C MET A 30 42.55 18.57 -36.83
N ARG A 31 43.15 18.99 -37.95
CA ARG A 31 44.58 18.78 -38.23
C ARG A 31 45.54 19.80 -37.59
N ILE A 32 45.04 20.92 -37.05
CA ILE A 32 45.91 22.02 -36.60
C ILE A 32 46.15 22.04 -35.08
N ILE A 33 45.30 21.40 -34.27
CA ILE A 33 45.46 21.38 -32.80
C ILE A 33 45.59 19.92 -32.32
N GLY A 34 46.84 19.49 -32.15
CA GLY A 34 47.21 18.12 -31.75
C GLY A 34 46.92 17.79 -30.28
N ASN A 35 45.66 17.75 -29.86
CA ASN A 35 45.23 17.17 -28.59
C ASN A 35 44.15 16.10 -28.84
N ALA A 36 44.59 14.86 -29.02
CA ALA A 36 43.76 13.66 -29.22
C ALA A 36 43.09 13.16 -27.92
N SER A 37 42.77 14.05 -26.97
CA SER A 37 42.12 13.72 -25.70
C SER A 37 40.79 14.47 -25.48
N ALA A 38 40.33 15.26 -26.46
CA ALA A 38 38.98 15.82 -26.43
C ALA A 38 37.98 14.74 -26.87
N THR A 39 37.41 14.04 -25.87
CA THR A 39 36.20 13.25 -25.94
C THR A 39 35.15 13.85 -26.89
N GLY A 40 34.52 13.02 -27.72
CA GLY A 40 33.59 13.42 -28.81
C GLY A 40 32.43 14.35 -28.43
N ASP A 41 32.12 14.51 -27.14
CA ASP A 41 31.04 15.35 -26.60
C ASP A 41 31.11 16.85 -26.96
N GLY A 42 32.28 17.35 -27.37
CA GLY A 42 32.49 18.79 -27.64
C GLY A 42 31.91 19.29 -28.97
N SER A 43 31.94 18.44 -29.99
CA SER A 43 31.63 18.79 -31.39
C SER A 43 30.13 19.01 -31.62
N SER A 44 29.27 18.12 -31.10
CA SER A 44 27.82 18.23 -31.19
C SER A 44 27.26 19.47 -30.46
N ASN A 45 27.80 19.74 -29.26
CA ASN A 45 27.39 20.89 -28.45
C ASN A 45 27.79 22.23 -29.09
N GLY A 46 29.00 22.33 -29.64
CA GLY A 46 29.45 23.54 -30.31
C GLY A 46 28.65 23.84 -31.58
N ALA A 47 28.40 22.83 -32.41
CA ALA A 47 27.54 22.97 -33.60
C ALA A 47 26.11 23.42 -33.23
N PHE A 48 25.51 22.82 -32.20
CA PHE A 48 24.18 23.20 -31.70
C PHE A 48 24.11 24.67 -31.26
N PHE A 49 25.03 25.15 -30.41
CA PHE A 49 24.98 26.54 -29.94
C PHE A 49 25.26 27.55 -31.06
N ARG A 50 26.08 27.20 -32.05
CA ARG A 50 26.28 28.03 -33.26
C ARG A 50 25.00 28.15 -34.07
N ALA A 51 24.26 27.04 -34.26
CA ALA A 51 22.95 27.07 -34.89
C ALA A 51 21.99 28.02 -34.16
N VAL A 52 21.92 27.96 -32.83
CA VAL A 52 21.09 28.86 -32.00
C VAL A 52 21.44 30.34 -32.22
N LEU A 53 22.73 30.69 -32.21
CA LEU A 53 23.19 32.07 -32.47
C LEU A 53 22.84 32.54 -33.90
N LEU A 54 22.93 31.66 -34.90
CA LEU A 54 22.60 31.97 -36.28
C LEU A 54 21.08 32.16 -36.48
N VAL A 55 20.24 31.36 -35.82
CA VAL A 55 18.79 31.56 -35.79
C VAL A 55 18.46 32.94 -35.20
N ARG A 56 19.09 33.32 -34.09
CA ARG A 56 18.89 34.65 -33.47
C ARG A 56 19.32 35.80 -34.38
N ARG A 57 20.40 35.62 -35.14
CA ARG A 57 20.91 36.55 -36.17
C ARG A 57 20.13 36.51 -37.49
N ARG A 58 19.07 35.71 -37.59
CA ARG A 58 18.22 35.52 -38.77
C ARG A 58 18.96 34.95 -40.00
N LYS A 59 20.05 34.21 -39.77
CA LYS A 59 20.84 33.52 -40.81
C LYS A 59 20.41 32.06 -40.92
N TYR A 60 19.20 31.83 -41.43
CA TYR A 60 18.56 30.52 -41.37
C TYR A 60 19.22 29.43 -42.22
N GLY A 61 19.77 29.78 -43.40
CA GLY A 61 20.48 28.83 -44.27
C GLY A 61 21.74 28.27 -43.61
N GLU A 62 22.58 29.14 -43.05
CA GLU A 62 23.77 28.73 -42.28
C GLU A 62 23.37 27.94 -41.02
N ALA A 63 22.28 28.33 -40.34
CA ALA A 63 21.80 27.61 -39.15
C ALA A 63 21.42 26.15 -39.47
N HIS A 64 20.76 25.90 -40.60
CA HIS A 64 20.37 24.54 -41.02
C HIS A 64 21.58 23.63 -41.24
N GLU A 65 22.67 24.14 -41.82
CA GLU A 65 23.91 23.37 -42.00
C GLU A 65 24.51 22.93 -40.66
N TYR A 66 24.54 23.82 -39.66
CA TYR A 66 25.02 23.50 -38.32
C TYR A 66 24.11 22.53 -37.56
N VAL A 67 22.79 22.56 -37.80
CA VAL A 67 21.87 21.55 -37.26
C VAL A 67 22.17 20.17 -37.82
N GLU A 68 22.34 20.04 -39.14
CA GLU A 68 22.72 18.78 -39.78
C GLU A 68 24.08 18.27 -39.30
N ARG A 69 25.05 19.17 -39.11
CA ARG A 69 26.36 18.81 -38.54
C ARG A 69 26.22 18.27 -37.12
N ALA A 70 25.47 18.95 -36.25
CA ALA A 70 25.21 18.48 -34.89
C ALA A 70 24.51 17.10 -34.87
N ARG A 71 23.57 16.87 -35.79
CA ARG A 71 22.86 15.59 -35.94
C ARG A 71 23.81 14.45 -36.30
N LYS A 72 24.74 14.66 -37.23
CA LYS A 72 25.75 13.65 -37.62
C LYS A 72 26.65 13.26 -36.45
N CYS A 73 27.14 14.24 -35.69
CA CYS A 73 27.97 13.98 -34.50
C CYS A 73 27.19 13.22 -33.42
N LEU A 74 25.92 13.59 -33.21
CA LEU A 74 25.08 12.92 -32.22
C LEU A 74 24.71 11.48 -32.62
N ALA A 75 24.61 11.17 -33.91
CA ALA A 75 24.27 9.84 -34.39
C ALA A 75 25.31 8.79 -33.96
N THR A 76 26.60 9.12 -34.00
CA THR A 76 27.68 8.22 -33.56
C THR A 76 27.64 7.97 -32.05
N GLU A 77 27.36 9.00 -31.25
CA GLU A 77 27.23 8.86 -29.78
C GLU A 77 25.99 8.03 -29.41
N LEU A 78 24.87 8.27 -30.09
CA LEU A 78 23.61 7.59 -29.83
C LEU A 78 23.69 6.11 -30.19
N ALA A 79 24.33 5.75 -31.31
CA ALA A 79 24.47 4.36 -31.75
C ALA A 79 25.21 3.49 -30.72
N ALA A 80 26.18 4.05 -29.99
CA ALA A 80 26.89 3.34 -28.94
C ALA A 80 26.04 3.11 -27.68
N LEU A 81 25.27 4.12 -27.26
CA LEU A 81 24.52 4.10 -25.99
C LEU A 81 23.19 3.34 -26.05
N VAL A 82 22.49 3.39 -27.20
CA VAL A 82 21.16 2.77 -27.34
C VAL A 82 21.22 1.25 -27.23
N LEU A 83 22.34 0.63 -27.62
CA LEU A 83 22.54 -0.82 -27.50
C LEU A 83 22.71 -1.27 -26.05
N GLU A 84 23.14 -0.37 -25.15
CA GLU A 84 23.25 -0.66 -23.72
C GLU A 84 21.90 -0.44 -23.04
N SER A 85 21.40 0.81 -23.04
CA SER A 85 20.05 1.10 -22.55
C SER A 85 19.50 2.46 -22.96
N TYR A 86 18.17 2.51 -23.03
CA TYR A 86 17.44 3.74 -23.32
C TYR A 86 17.67 4.83 -22.26
N ASP A 87 17.75 4.46 -20.97
CA ASP A 87 17.96 5.42 -19.88
C ASP A 87 19.31 6.13 -20.00
N ARG A 88 20.36 5.45 -20.47
CA ARG A 88 21.67 6.06 -20.77
C ARG A 88 21.63 6.97 -21.99
N ALA A 89 20.91 6.55 -23.03
CA ALA A 89 20.77 7.32 -24.27
C ALA A 89 19.81 8.52 -24.14
N TYR A 90 19.04 8.63 -23.04
CA TYR A 90 17.96 9.59 -22.90
C TYR A 90 18.40 11.06 -23.02
N SER A 91 19.57 11.44 -22.48
CA SER A 91 20.11 12.80 -22.63
C SER A 91 20.34 13.16 -24.10
N ASN A 92 20.85 12.20 -24.87
CA ASN A 92 21.11 12.38 -26.30
C ASN A 92 19.81 12.42 -27.09
N MET A 93 18.80 11.63 -26.72
CA MET A 93 17.45 11.72 -27.29
C MET A 93 16.80 13.09 -27.05
N VAL A 94 17.01 13.70 -25.87
CA VAL A 94 16.57 15.08 -25.62
C VAL A 94 17.30 16.06 -26.54
N ARG A 95 18.60 15.87 -26.82
CA ARG A 95 19.33 16.72 -27.78
C ARG A 95 18.82 16.54 -29.21
N VAL A 96 18.50 15.32 -29.65
CA VAL A 96 17.85 15.08 -30.95
C VAL A 96 16.54 15.88 -31.02
N GLN A 97 15.75 15.83 -29.95
CA GLN A 97 14.51 16.59 -29.85
C GLN A 97 14.73 18.11 -29.95
N GLN A 98 15.77 18.64 -29.29
CA GLN A 98 16.14 20.07 -29.41
C GLN A 98 16.54 20.46 -30.84
N LEU A 99 17.27 19.59 -31.55
CA LEU A 99 17.66 19.84 -32.95
C LEU A 99 16.45 19.90 -33.87
N SER A 100 15.52 18.94 -33.72
CA SER A 100 14.25 18.94 -34.48
C SER A 100 13.37 20.15 -34.15
N GLU A 101 13.25 20.54 -32.88
CA GLU A 101 12.50 21.76 -32.52
C GLU A 101 13.20 23.03 -33.04
N LEU A 102 14.53 23.06 -33.15
CA LEU A 102 15.26 24.18 -33.71
C LEU A 102 15.03 24.33 -35.22
N GLU A 103 14.88 23.22 -35.97
CA GLU A 103 14.44 23.25 -37.37
C GLU A 103 13.02 23.77 -37.50
N GLU A 104 12.12 23.33 -36.63
CA GLU A 104 10.74 23.82 -36.60
C GLU A 104 10.68 25.33 -36.24
N VAL A 105 11.60 25.83 -35.41
CA VAL A 105 11.76 27.27 -35.14
C VAL A 105 12.24 28.02 -36.39
N ILE A 106 13.17 27.45 -37.17
CA ILE A 106 13.60 28.02 -38.46
C ILE A 106 12.41 28.10 -39.44
N ASP A 107 11.66 27.02 -39.57
CA ASP A 107 10.42 26.96 -40.35
C ASP A 107 9.43 28.02 -39.88
N TYR A 108 9.18 28.10 -38.57
CA TYR A 108 8.24 29.06 -37.98
C TYR A 108 8.61 30.51 -38.32
N CYS A 109 9.91 30.84 -38.25
CA CYS A 109 10.46 32.16 -38.54
C CYS A 109 10.47 32.53 -40.04
N THR A 110 10.51 31.54 -40.94
CA THR A 110 10.57 31.76 -42.39
C THR A 110 9.18 31.86 -43.04
N LEU A 111 8.12 31.44 -42.33
CA LEU A 111 6.75 31.52 -42.82
C LEU A 111 6.28 32.98 -43.00
N PRO A 112 5.57 33.33 -44.10
CA PRO A 112 5.03 34.67 -44.32
C PRO A 112 4.02 35.10 -43.25
N VAL A 113 4.10 36.34 -42.77
CA VAL A 113 3.14 36.91 -41.80
C VAL A 113 1.87 37.36 -42.54
N GLY A 114 0.68 37.08 -41.98
CA GLY A 114 -0.60 37.51 -42.57
C GLY A 114 -1.17 36.60 -43.65
N ASN A 115 -0.53 35.47 -43.94
CA ASN A 115 -1.08 34.42 -44.82
C ASN A 115 -1.82 33.37 -43.97
N PRO A 116 -3.12 33.10 -44.21
CA PRO A 116 -3.90 32.17 -43.40
C PRO A 116 -3.36 30.73 -43.40
N VAL A 117 -2.75 30.28 -44.50
CA VAL A 117 -2.11 28.95 -44.58
C VAL A 117 -0.84 28.90 -43.72
N ALA A 118 -0.08 30.00 -43.70
CA ALA A 118 1.11 30.12 -42.86
C ALA A 118 0.75 30.18 -41.37
N GLU A 119 -0.32 30.89 -40.99
CA GLU A 119 -0.84 30.90 -39.61
C GLU A 119 -1.32 29.51 -39.16
N CYS A 120 -2.01 28.77 -40.05
CA CYS A 120 -2.43 27.40 -39.77
C CYS A 120 -1.21 26.49 -39.52
N ARG A 121 -0.14 26.64 -40.30
CA ARG A 121 1.12 25.90 -40.08
C ARG A 121 1.78 26.28 -38.76
N ARG A 122 1.79 27.56 -38.37
CA ARG A 122 2.30 28.00 -37.05
C ARG A 122 1.49 27.41 -35.89
N GLU A 123 0.17 27.32 -36.03
CA GLU A 123 -0.69 26.66 -35.06
C GLU A 123 -0.43 25.16 -34.96
N LEU A 124 -0.24 24.47 -36.09
CA LEU A 124 0.11 23.06 -36.13
C LEU A 124 1.45 22.79 -35.40
N ILE A 125 2.48 23.61 -35.66
CA ILE A 125 3.77 23.50 -34.96
C ILE A 125 3.59 23.67 -33.44
N ARG A 126 2.82 24.67 -33.00
CA ARG A 126 2.52 24.88 -31.57
C ARG A 126 1.80 23.69 -30.94
N ASN A 127 0.84 23.08 -31.65
CA ASN A 127 0.14 21.89 -31.19
C ASN A 127 1.09 20.68 -31.07
N MET A 128 1.95 20.45 -32.06
CA MET A 128 2.97 19.39 -32.01
C MET A 128 3.94 19.57 -30.84
N TRP A 129 4.42 20.80 -30.60
CA TRP A 129 5.25 21.14 -29.45
C TRP A 129 4.56 20.85 -28.11
N ASN A 130 3.27 21.17 -28.02
CA ASN A 130 2.44 20.94 -26.84
C ASN A 130 2.16 19.46 -26.58
N GLU A 131 2.03 18.65 -27.63
CA GLU A 131 1.89 17.19 -27.48
C GLU A 131 3.20 16.54 -27.09
N ARG A 132 4.32 16.88 -27.74
CA ARG A 132 5.63 16.31 -27.42
C ARG A 132 6.07 16.58 -26.00
N ILE A 133 5.96 17.81 -25.52
CA ILE A 133 6.43 18.14 -24.16
C ILE A 133 5.65 17.38 -23.07
N ARG A 134 4.41 16.94 -23.36
CA ARG A 134 3.64 16.07 -22.45
C ARG A 134 4.20 14.64 -22.40
N GLY A 135 4.81 14.15 -23.47
CA GLY A 135 5.42 12.81 -23.56
C GLY A 135 6.84 12.73 -23.01
N VAL A 136 7.50 13.87 -22.82
CA VAL A 136 8.88 13.94 -22.30
C VAL A 136 8.92 13.74 -20.78
N LYS A 137 9.98 13.11 -20.27
CA LYS A 137 10.22 12.93 -18.82
C LYS A 137 10.04 14.25 -18.07
N ARG A 138 9.24 14.23 -17.00
CA ARG A 138 8.92 15.39 -16.15
C ARG A 138 10.10 15.78 -15.27
N ASN A 139 11.16 16.27 -15.90
CA ASN A 139 12.37 16.79 -15.25
C ASN A 139 12.54 18.26 -15.64
N VAL A 140 12.86 19.11 -14.66
CA VAL A 140 13.09 20.54 -14.85
C VAL A 140 14.15 20.81 -15.90
N GLU A 141 15.28 20.10 -15.87
CA GLU A 141 16.40 20.34 -16.80
C GLU A 141 16.01 20.03 -18.25
N VAL A 142 15.25 18.95 -18.44
CA VAL A 142 14.77 18.53 -19.75
C VAL A 142 13.75 19.51 -20.31
N TRP A 143 12.78 19.93 -19.48
CA TRP A 143 11.78 20.91 -19.88
C TRP A 143 12.41 22.28 -20.16
N GLN A 144 13.34 22.73 -19.32
CA GLN A 144 14.07 23.98 -19.51
C GLN A 144 14.85 23.97 -20.83
N ALA A 145 15.53 22.87 -21.15
CA ALA A 145 16.30 22.72 -22.38
C ALA A 145 15.44 22.81 -23.65
N LEU A 146 14.22 22.27 -23.63
CA LEU A 146 13.27 22.36 -24.75
C LEU A 146 12.61 23.75 -24.82
N LEU A 147 12.17 24.28 -23.69
CA LEU A 147 11.53 25.60 -23.63
C LEU A 147 12.47 26.74 -24.05
N ALA A 148 13.77 26.64 -23.76
CA ALA A 148 14.76 27.60 -24.20
C ALA A 148 14.85 27.69 -25.75
N VAL A 149 14.67 26.58 -26.46
CA VAL A 149 14.62 26.56 -27.94
C VAL A 149 13.36 27.28 -28.43
N ARG A 150 12.20 27.01 -27.81
CA ARG A 150 10.92 27.63 -28.18
C ARG A 150 10.89 29.14 -27.89
N GLU A 151 11.54 29.57 -26.82
CA GLU A 151 11.66 30.99 -26.42
C GLU A 151 12.34 31.85 -27.48
N LEU A 152 13.10 31.25 -28.42
CA LEU A 152 13.69 31.98 -29.55
C LEU A 152 12.65 32.65 -30.46
N VAL A 153 11.42 32.14 -30.48
CA VAL A 153 10.36 32.60 -31.38
C VAL A 153 9.02 32.88 -30.68
N LEU A 154 8.72 32.18 -29.58
CA LEU A 154 7.50 32.38 -28.81
C LEU A 154 7.81 32.93 -27.41
N PRO A 155 7.40 34.16 -27.07
CA PRO A 155 7.55 34.65 -25.72
C PRO A 155 6.67 33.85 -24.74
N PRO A 156 7.06 33.72 -23.46
CA PRO A 156 6.29 32.95 -22.47
C PRO A 156 4.83 33.40 -22.30
N THR A 157 4.53 34.64 -22.66
CA THR A 157 3.20 35.26 -22.59
C THR A 157 2.22 34.69 -23.61
N GLU A 158 2.69 34.08 -24.70
CA GLU A 158 1.85 33.44 -25.71
C GLU A 158 1.59 31.94 -25.42
N ASP A 159 2.46 31.29 -24.64
CA ASP A 159 2.33 29.87 -24.23
C ASP A 159 2.19 29.72 -22.71
N ILE A 160 1.20 30.41 -22.14
CA ILE A 160 0.98 30.47 -20.69
C ILE A 160 0.84 29.07 -20.09
N GLU A 161 0.14 28.14 -20.76
CA GLU A 161 -0.16 26.83 -20.19
C GLU A 161 1.09 25.97 -19.98
N THR A 162 2.01 25.95 -20.95
CA THR A 162 3.23 25.14 -20.86
C THR A 162 4.18 25.70 -19.80
N TRP A 163 4.35 27.02 -19.75
CA TRP A 163 5.17 27.68 -18.74
C TRP A 163 4.57 27.58 -17.32
N LEU A 164 3.24 27.55 -17.18
CA LEU A 164 2.59 27.24 -15.89
C LEU A 164 2.84 25.80 -15.44
N LYS A 165 2.84 24.83 -16.36
CA LYS A 165 3.22 23.44 -16.06
C LYS A 165 4.69 23.34 -15.65
N PHE A 166 5.57 24.09 -16.31
CA PHE A 166 6.99 24.19 -15.95
C PHE A 166 7.19 24.81 -14.57
N ALA A 167 6.54 25.93 -14.26
CA ALA A 167 6.61 26.55 -12.93
C ALA A 167 6.15 25.59 -11.82
N SER A 168 5.06 24.84 -12.07
CA SER A 168 4.60 23.81 -11.14
C SER A 168 5.58 22.62 -11.01
N LEU A 169 6.30 22.28 -12.07
CA LEU A 169 7.34 21.25 -12.03
C LEU A 169 8.55 21.72 -11.18
N CYS A 170 8.98 22.97 -11.37
CA CYS A 170 10.02 23.60 -10.56
C CYS A 170 9.65 23.61 -9.07
N GLU A 171 8.42 24.02 -8.73
CA GLU A 171 7.87 24.00 -7.37
C GLU A 171 7.95 22.60 -6.76
N LYS A 172 7.42 21.57 -7.46
CA LYS A 172 7.43 20.18 -6.99
C LYS A 172 8.82 19.57 -6.85
N SER A 173 9.79 20.04 -7.64
CA SER A 173 11.19 19.61 -7.55
C SER A 173 11.99 20.34 -6.47
N GLY A 174 11.39 21.29 -5.75
CA GLY A 174 12.06 22.11 -4.72
C GLY A 174 12.87 23.29 -5.28
N ARG A 175 12.82 23.57 -6.59
CA ARG A 175 13.50 24.70 -7.23
C ARG A 175 12.64 25.98 -7.19
N ILE A 176 12.37 26.44 -5.96
CA ILE A 176 11.44 27.54 -5.66
C ILE A 176 11.82 28.86 -6.36
N THR A 177 13.11 29.19 -6.42
CA THR A 177 13.62 30.40 -7.08
C THR A 177 13.36 30.41 -8.60
N GLN A 178 13.52 29.27 -9.26
CA GLN A 178 13.23 29.12 -10.69
C GLN A 178 11.72 29.21 -10.97
N ALA A 179 10.89 28.66 -10.07
CA ALA A 179 9.44 28.80 -10.16
C ALA A 179 9.02 30.27 -10.05
N ARG A 180 9.56 31.01 -9.07
CA ARG A 180 9.34 32.47 -8.90
C ARG A 180 9.71 33.23 -10.17
N SER A 181 10.94 33.04 -10.68
CA SER A 181 11.41 33.73 -11.89
C SER A 181 10.48 33.48 -13.08
N THR A 182 10.03 32.24 -13.27
CA THR A 182 9.09 31.89 -14.35
C THR A 182 7.74 32.58 -14.18
N LEU A 183 7.20 32.62 -12.97
CA LEU A 183 5.90 33.25 -12.69
C LEU A 183 5.96 34.77 -12.84
N CYS A 184 7.04 35.42 -12.39
CA CYS A 184 7.24 36.86 -12.61
C CYS A 184 7.40 37.17 -14.10
N LYS A 185 8.11 36.33 -14.87
CA LYS A 185 8.18 36.45 -16.34
C LYS A 185 6.79 36.38 -17.00
N LEU A 186 5.91 35.52 -16.51
CA LEU A 186 4.53 35.40 -17.01
C LEU A 186 3.62 36.57 -16.60
N LEU A 187 3.82 37.12 -15.41
CA LEU A 187 3.11 38.32 -14.93
C LEU A 187 3.62 39.61 -15.56
N GLN A 188 4.87 39.61 -16.06
CA GLN A 188 5.60 40.76 -16.60
C GLN A 188 6.00 41.84 -15.57
N TYR A 189 5.78 41.60 -14.28
CA TYR A 189 6.24 42.45 -13.18
C TYR A 189 6.53 41.59 -11.94
N ASP A 190 7.23 42.16 -10.95
CA ASP A 190 7.50 41.49 -9.67
C ASP A 190 6.45 41.91 -8.61
N PRO A 191 5.56 41.01 -8.18
CA PRO A 191 4.53 41.33 -7.20
C PRO A 191 5.08 41.72 -5.82
N GLU A 192 6.30 41.28 -5.45
CA GLU A 192 6.94 41.64 -4.17
C GLU A 192 7.46 43.09 -4.17
N SER A 193 7.68 43.67 -5.35
CA SER A 193 8.11 45.07 -5.51
C SER A 193 6.94 46.06 -5.57
N SER A 194 5.70 45.56 -5.71
CA SER A 194 4.50 46.37 -5.80
C SER A 194 3.95 46.70 -4.41
N PRO A 195 3.33 47.88 -4.20
CA PRO A 195 2.73 48.22 -2.91
C PRO A 195 1.66 47.18 -2.53
N THR A 196 1.64 46.79 -1.25
CA THR A 196 0.83 45.68 -0.70
C THR A 196 -0.67 45.79 -1.00
N ASN A 197 -1.18 46.99 -1.26
CA ASN A 197 -2.60 47.29 -1.48
C ASN A 197 -3.04 47.30 -2.96
N SER A 198 -2.16 46.94 -3.91
CA SER A 198 -2.53 46.89 -5.33
C SER A 198 -3.05 45.50 -5.74
N TYR A 199 -4.13 45.49 -6.53
CA TYR A 199 -4.64 44.28 -7.17
C TYR A 199 -3.58 43.66 -8.08
N PHE A 200 -3.51 42.32 -8.10
CA PHE A 200 -2.69 41.64 -9.09
C PHE A 200 -3.32 41.80 -10.47
N HIS A 201 -2.53 42.31 -11.41
CA HIS A 201 -2.93 42.50 -12.80
C HIS A 201 -2.31 41.39 -13.66
N GLY A 202 -3.07 40.85 -14.61
CA GLY A 202 -2.57 39.79 -15.49
C GLY A 202 -3.56 38.66 -15.68
N HIS A 203 -3.15 37.63 -16.41
CA HIS A 203 -4.03 36.51 -16.75
C HIS A 203 -4.45 35.74 -15.47
N PRO A 204 -5.75 35.53 -15.19
CA PRO A 204 -6.23 34.93 -13.94
C PRO A 204 -5.62 33.57 -13.58
N ARG A 205 -5.30 32.73 -14.58
CA ARG A 205 -4.59 31.44 -14.36
C ARG A 205 -3.16 31.63 -13.82
N VAL A 206 -2.47 32.70 -14.20
CA VAL A 206 -1.11 33.02 -13.73
C VAL A 206 -1.15 33.58 -12.32
N ILE A 207 -2.11 34.46 -12.03
CA ILE A 207 -2.38 34.98 -10.68
C ILE A 207 -2.62 33.81 -9.71
N LEU A 208 -3.52 32.89 -10.04
CA LEU A 208 -3.75 31.70 -9.21
C LEU A 208 -2.48 30.86 -9.01
N ALA A 209 -1.62 30.72 -10.02
CA ALA A 209 -0.38 29.98 -9.90
C ALA A 209 0.64 30.69 -8.98
N TYR A 210 0.72 32.02 -9.06
CA TYR A 210 1.54 32.83 -8.16
C TYR A 210 1.07 32.75 -6.71
N LEU A 211 -0.24 32.83 -6.47
CA LEU A 211 -0.82 32.65 -5.13
C LEU A 211 -0.50 31.27 -4.55
N LYS A 212 -0.55 30.22 -5.38
CA LYS A 212 -0.14 28.87 -4.97
C LYS A 212 1.34 28.80 -4.59
N TYR A 213 2.20 29.44 -5.37
CA TYR A 213 3.62 29.58 -5.05
C TYR A 213 3.81 30.31 -3.70
N GLN A 214 3.15 31.45 -3.50
CA GLN A 214 3.24 32.22 -2.26
C GLN A 214 2.78 31.42 -1.04
N TRP A 215 1.69 30.64 -1.18
CA TRP A 215 1.23 29.71 -0.17
C TRP A 215 2.25 28.60 0.14
N SER A 216 2.97 28.10 -0.88
CA SER A 216 3.97 27.03 -0.74
C SER A 216 5.22 27.43 0.06
N LEU A 217 5.51 28.73 0.18
CA LEU A 217 6.65 29.25 0.95
C LEU A 217 6.55 28.96 2.46
N GLY A 218 5.34 28.69 2.95
CA GLY A 218 5.13 28.17 4.30
C GLY A 218 5.08 29.21 5.43
N ASP A 219 5.40 30.48 5.16
CA ASP A 219 5.26 31.59 6.11
C ASP A 219 3.78 31.92 6.33
N ASP A 220 3.32 31.93 7.58
CA ASP A 220 1.92 32.14 7.93
C ASP A 220 1.41 33.53 7.55
N LEU A 221 2.27 34.56 7.57
CA LEU A 221 1.91 35.89 7.07
C LEU A 221 1.66 35.85 5.56
N LYS A 222 2.53 35.16 4.81
CA LYS A 222 2.39 34.99 3.36
C LYS A 222 1.19 34.12 2.99
N ARG A 223 0.85 33.12 3.79
CA ARG A 223 -0.37 32.30 3.60
C ARG A 223 -1.64 33.11 3.79
N ARG A 224 -1.69 33.97 4.81
CA ARG A 224 -2.83 34.87 5.04
C ARG A 224 -2.98 35.91 3.92
N ASP A 225 -1.88 36.52 3.48
CA ASP A 225 -1.89 37.45 2.33
C ASP A 225 -2.32 36.74 1.04
N ALA A 226 -1.78 35.55 0.75
CA ALA A 226 -2.20 34.75 -0.40
C ALA A 226 -3.68 34.37 -0.34
N PHE A 227 -4.21 34.08 0.85
CA PHE A 227 -5.63 33.78 1.05
C PHE A 227 -6.52 35.01 0.80
N SER A 228 -6.17 36.19 1.34
CA SER A 228 -6.89 37.44 1.07
C SER A 228 -6.94 37.75 -0.43
N ARG A 229 -5.79 37.66 -1.11
CA ARG A 229 -5.71 37.88 -2.56
C ARG A 229 -6.47 36.83 -3.37
N LEU A 230 -6.63 35.61 -2.85
CA LEU A 230 -7.46 34.58 -3.48
C LEU A 230 -8.96 34.90 -3.37
N GLN A 231 -9.39 35.52 -2.26
CA GLN A 231 -10.77 36.01 -2.10
C GLN A 231 -11.06 37.13 -3.10
N ASP A 232 -10.13 38.08 -3.27
CA ASP A 232 -10.25 39.14 -4.27
C ASP A 232 -10.36 38.57 -5.69
N LEU A 233 -9.53 37.59 -6.03
CA LEU A 233 -9.58 36.91 -7.33
C LEU A 233 -10.92 36.20 -7.54
N ALA A 234 -11.49 35.56 -6.52
CA ALA A 234 -12.79 34.92 -6.60
C ALA A 234 -13.92 35.94 -6.86
N LEU A 235 -13.89 37.08 -6.17
CA LEU A 235 -14.85 38.17 -6.35
C LEU A 235 -14.76 38.78 -7.76
N GLN A 236 -13.55 38.98 -8.28
CA GLN A 236 -13.32 39.47 -9.65
C GLN A 236 -13.83 38.50 -10.72
N LEU A 237 -13.60 37.20 -10.54
CA LEU A 237 -14.07 36.18 -11.47
C LEU A 237 -15.59 36.00 -11.41
N ALA A 238 -16.19 36.10 -10.22
CA ALA A 238 -17.64 36.02 -10.03
C ALA A 238 -18.37 37.24 -10.62
N SER A 239 -17.81 38.46 -10.47
CA SER A 239 -18.40 39.68 -11.04
C SER A 239 -18.25 39.75 -12.57
N SER A 240 -17.11 39.29 -13.10
CA SER A 240 -16.87 39.23 -14.55
C SER A 240 -17.75 38.19 -15.26
N GLY A 241 -18.15 37.12 -14.56
CA GLY A 241 -19.04 36.08 -15.10
C GLY A 241 -20.50 36.52 -15.31
N SER A 242 -20.91 37.66 -14.74
CA SER A 242 -22.28 38.19 -14.87
C SER A 242 -22.42 39.30 -15.93
N ALA A 243 -21.31 39.91 -16.37
CA ALA A 243 -21.33 41.16 -17.14
C ALA A 243 -20.99 41.05 -18.65
N TYR A 244 -20.62 39.86 -19.16
CA TYR A 244 -20.23 39.70 -20.58
C TYR A 244 -20.88 38.47 -21.23
N SER A 245 -22.16 38.59 -21.58
CA SER A 245 -22.85 37.72 -22.55
C SER A 245 -22.97 38.37 -23.95
N GLY A 246 -22.22 39.44 -24.23
CA GLY A 246 -22.16 40.07 -25.55
C GLY A 246 -20.81 40.75 -25.80
N ALA A 247 -20.18 40.41 -26.94
CA ALA A 247 -19.03 41.07 -27.54
C ALA A 247 -17.62 40.87 -26.89
N SER A 248 -17.08 39.65 -26.99
CA SER A 248 -15.67 39.30 -27.35
C SER A 248 -15.42 37.79 -27.14
N ALA A 249 -16.37 36.97 -27.57
CA ALA A 249 -16.41 35.53 -27.31
C ALA A 249 -15.60 34.72 -28.34
N SER A 250 -14.45 35.20 -28.79
CA SER A 250 -13.68 34.55 -29.88
C SER A 250 -12.32 33.99 -29.50
N GLN A 251 -11.85 34.03 -28.24
CA GLN A 251 -10.53 33.46 -27.90
C GLN A 251 -10.37 32.68 -26.57
N VAL A 252 -11.42 32.35 -25.80
CA VAL A 252 -11.24 31.55 -24.55
C VAL A 252 -12.16 30.31 -24.43
N ASN A 253 -13.02 30.04 -25.41
CA ASN A 253 -13.84 28.80 -25.43
C ASN A 253 -13.29 27.76 -26.42
N ILE A 254 -12.04 27.33 -26.23
CA ILE A 254 -11.53 26.09 -26.84
C ILE A 254 -11.09 25.14 -25.73
N SER A 255 -12.04 24.34 -25.25
CA SER A 255 -11.95 22.88 -25.06
C SER A 255 -13.12 22.41 -24.19
N ASN A 256 -14.00 21.58 -24.78
CA ASN A 256 -15.13 20.88 -24.16
C ASN A 256 -14.70 19.86 -23.09
N GLY A 257 -13.90 20.27 -22.10
CA GLY A 257 -13.41 19.38 -21.05
C GLY A 257 -12.55 20.03 -19.97
N SER A 258 -12.35 21.36 -20.00
CA SER A 258 -11.56 22.04 -18.96
C SER A 258 -12.46 22.59 -17.83
N VAL A 259 -12.17 22.21 -16.59
CA VAL A 259 -12.89 22.69 -15.40
C VAL A 259 -12.77 24.21 -15.30
N PRO A 260 -13.88 24.97 -15.14
CA PRO A 260 -13.89 26.41 -14.97
C PRO A 260 -12.91 26.87 -13.89
N LEU A 261 -12.18 27.95 -14.19
CA LEU A 261 -11.19 28.50 -13.27
C LEU A 261 -11.83 28.89 -11.92
N LEU A 262 -13.05 29.42 -11.94
CA LEU A 262 -13.81 29.80 -10.76
C LEU A 262 -14.03 28.61 -9.80
N ALA A 263 -14.38 27.44 -10.32
CA ALA A 263 -14.53 26.22 -9.51
C ALA A 263 -13.22 25.85 -8.80
N ARG A 264 -12.08 25.98 -9.50
CA ARG A 264 -10.74 25.71 -8.95
C ARG A 264 -10.34 26.70 -7.86
N VAL A 265 -10.74 27.97 -8.00
CA VAL A 265 -10.52 29.02 -7.00
C VAL A 265 -11.35 28.73 -5.74
N TYR A 266 -12.64 28.44 -5.87
CA TYR A 266 -13.50 28.10 -4.73
C TYR A 266 -13.03 26.85 -3.97
N LEU A 267 -12.61 25.81 -4.69
CA LEU A 267 -12.02 24.63 -4.05
C LEU A 267 -10.76 25.01 -3.25
N LYS A 268 -9.92 25.89 -3.81
CA LYS A 268 -8.69 26.34 -3.14
C LYS A 268 -8.99 27.20 -1.90
N LEU A 269 -9.95 28.12 -2.00
CA LEU A 269 -10.43 28.93 -0.88
C LEU A 269 -10.84 28.05 0.30
N GLY A 270 -11.73 27.09 0.09
CA GLY A 270 -12.16 26.18 1.16
C GLY A 270 -11.01 25.36 1.76
N THR A 271 -10.07 24.88 0.93
CA THR A 271 -8.90 24.14 1.44
C THR A 271 -7.92 25.01 2.24
N TRP A 272 -7.71 26.26 1.84
CA TRP A 272 -6.81 27.19 2.50
C TRP A 272 -7.41 27.75 3.78
N GLN A 273 -8.71 28.04 3.77
CA GLN A 273 -9.44 28.43 4.97
C GLN A 273 -9.40 27.34 6.04
N ARG A 274 -9.66 26.08 5.66
CA ARG A 274 -9.50 24.92 6.58
C ARG A 274 -8.07 24.80 7.13
N ALA A 275 -7.05 25.14 6.35
CA ALA A 275 -5.67 25.06 6.79
C ALA A 275 -5.26 26.21 7.72
N LEU A 276 -5.86 27.40 7.57
CA LEU A 276 -5.63 28.56 8.43
C LEU A 276 -6.40 28.48 9.75
N THR A 277 -7.54 27.79 9.77
CA THR A 277 -8.44 27.66 10.93
C THR A 277 -8.47 26.21 11.41
N PRO A 278 -7.45 25.75 12.19
CA PRO A 278 -7.41 24.39 12.71
C PRO A 278 -8.42 24.14 13.83
N SER A 279 -8.87 25.18 14.54
CA SER A 279 -10.08 25.11 15.37
C SER A 279 -11.29 25.11 14.46
N LEU A 280 -12.14 24.09 14.53
CA LEU A 280 -13.42 24.09 13.83
C LEU A 280 -14.44 24.80 14.74
N ASP A 281 -14.55 26.10 14.54
CA ASP A 281 -15.62 26.96 15.04
C ASP A 281 -16.82 26.95 14.08
N ASP A 282 -18.04 27.10 14.60
CA ASP A 282 -19.28 26.90 13.82
C ASP A 282 -19.38 27.83 12.60
N ASP A 283 -18.93 29.08 12.74
CA ASP A 283 -18.89 30.07 11.66
C ASP A 283 -17.90 29.67 10.56
N SER A 284 -16.69 29.26 10.95
CA SER A 284 -15.65 28.76 10.03
C SER A 284 -16.12 27.52 9.26
N ILE A 285 -16.86 26.60 9.91
CA ILE A 285 -17.44 25.42 9.25
C ILE A 285 -18.41 25.84 8.14
N GLN A 286 -19.28 26.82 8.39
CA GLN A 286 -20.25 27.29 7.40
C GLN A 286 -19.57 27.95 6.20
N GLU A 287 -18.58 28.82 6.43
CA GLU A 287 -17.85 29.50 5.35
C GLU A 287 -17.08 28.52 4.45
N ILE A 288 -16.43 27.51 5.04
CA ILE A 288 -15.73 26.46 4.29
C ILE A 288 -16.73 25.62 3.47
N LEU A 289 -17.88 25.26 4.06
CA LEU A 289 -18.93 24.52 3.34
C LEU A 289 -19.51 25.32 2.18
N ILE A 290 -19.72 26.63 2.35
CA ILE A 290 -20.17 27.51 1.27
C ILE A 290 -19.15 27.51 0.12
N SER A 291 -17.86 27.64 0.44
CA SER A 291 -16.80 27.60 -0.57
C SER A 291 -16.76 26.28 -1.35
N PHE A 292 -16.86 25.13 -0.67
CA PHE A 292 -16.92 23.83 -1.35
C PHE A 292 -18.23 23.62 -2.12
N LYS A 293 -19.36 24.07 -1.58
CA LYS A 293 -20.65 23.99 -2.26
C LYS A 293 -20.63 24.81 -3.56
N ASN A 294 -20.10 26.04 -3.53
CA ASN A 294 -19.94 26.87 -4.72
C ASN A 294 -19.04 26.18 -5.77
N ALA A 295 -17.98 25.48 -5.34
CA ALA A 295 -17.14 24.68 -6.25
C ALA A 295 -17.92 23.54 -6.92
N THR A 296 -18.75 22.80 -6.17
CA THR A 296 -19.61 21.72 -6.73
C THR A 296 -20.72 22.25 -7.64
N GLN A 297 -21.23 23.46 -7.38
CA GLN A 297 -22.27 24.08 -8.21
C GLN A 297 -21.72 24.62 -9.53
N CYS A 298 -20.48 25.15 -9.53
CA CYS A 298 -19.81 25.60 -10.75
C CYS A 298 -19.56 24.45 -11.74
N THR A 299 -19.35 23.22 -11.24
CA THR A 299 -19.16 22.01 -12.06
C THR A 299 -19.73 20.78 -11.40
N LYS A 300 -20.84 20.30 -11.93
CA LYS A 300 -21.51 19.09 -11.43
C LYS A 300 -20.71 17.82 -11.72
N ASP A 301 -19.91 17.79 -12.78
CA ASP A 301 -19.17 16.60 -13.22
C ASP A 301 -17.75 16.49 -12.64
N TRP A 302 -17.37 17.37 -11.70
CA TRP A 302 -16.02 17.40 -11.16
C TRP A 302 -15.88 16.56 -9.88
N ALA A 303 -15.48 15.29 -10.03
CA ALA A 303 -15.34 14.33 -8.93
C ALA A 303 -14.54 14.88 -7.74
N LYS A 304 -13.41 15.54 -7.99
CA LYS A 304 -12.54 16.10 -6.92
C LYS A 304 -13.24 17.14 -6.03
N ALA A 305 -14.17 17.94 -6.57
CA ALA A 305 -14.92 18.89 -5.76
C ALA A 305 -15.90 18.18 -4.83
N TRP A 306 -16.64 17.21 -5.36
CA TRP A 306 -17.56 16.36 -4.59
C TRP A 306 -16.82 15.56 -3.51
N HIS A 307 -15.68 14.97 -3.85
CA HIS A 307 -14.79 14.29 -2.91
C HIS A 307 -14.35 15.19 -1.75
N THR A 308 -13.86 16.40 -2.06
CA THR A 308 -13.37 17.34 -1.04
C THR A 308 -14.52 17.85 -0.15
N TRP A 309 -15.70 18.04 -0.73
CA TRP A 309 -16.90 18.39 0.01
C TRP A 309 -17.35 17.24 0.94
N ALA A 310 -17.38 16.01 0.45
CA ALA A 310 -17.72 14.83 1.25
C ALA A 310 -16.75 14.64 2.43
N LEU A 311 -15.44 14.75 2.15
CA LEU A 311 -14.38 14.72 3.15
C LEU A 311 -14.56 15.75 4.27
N PHE A 312 -14.92 16.97 3.89
CA PHE A 312 -15.12 18.02 4.89
C PHE A 312 -16.35 17.73 5.76
N ASN A 313 -17.47 17.28 5.16
CA ASN A 313 -18.64 16.87 5.93
C ASN A 313 -18.34 15.70 6.88
N THR A 314 -17.50 14.74 6.47
CA THR A 314 -17.02 13.67 7.36
C THR A 314 -16.18 14.22 8.52
N ALA A 315 -15.29 15.18 8.28
CA ALA A 315 -14.49 15.80 9.34
C ALA A 315 -15.35 16.58 10.34
N VAL A 316 -16.35 17.34 9.84
CA VAL A 316 -17.29 18.11 10.67
C VAL A 316 -18.16 17.18 11.52
N MET A 317 -18.67 16.10 10.94
CA MET A 317 -19.39 15.05 11.67
C MET A 317 -18.54 14.45 12.80
N SER A 318 -17.28 14.09 12.52
CA SER A 318 -16.37 13.56 13.54
C SER A 318 -16.15 14.56 14.69
N HIS A 319 -15.98 15.85 14.36
CA HIS A 319 -15.82 16.92 15.35
C HIS A 319 -17.02 17.10 16.28
N TYR A 320 -18.25 17.14 15.75
CA TYR A 320 -19.46 17.23 16.60
C TYR A 320 -19.71 15.96 17.40
N THR A 321 -19.36 14.79 16.86
CA THR A 321 -19.47 13.50 17.55
C THR A 321 -18.51 13.45 18.76
N LEU A 322 -17.26 13.87 18.57
CA LEU A 322 -16.25 13.96 19.64
C LEU A 322 -16.62 14.97 20.74
N ARG A 323 -17.39 16.01 20.42
CA ARG A 323 -17.88 17.01 21.39
C ARG A 323 -19.19 16.61 22.09
N GLY A 324 -19.75 15.43 21.80
CA GLY A 324 -20.96 14.93 22.45
C GLY A 324 -22.28 15.45 21.86
N TYR A 325 -22.28 15.93 20.61
CA TYR A 325 -23.48 16.41 19.90
C TYR A 325 -23.84 15.52 18.68
N PRO A 326 -24.23 14.25 18.87
CA PRO A 326 -24.47 13.31 17.78
C PRO A 326 -25.66 13.70 16.88
N GLY A 327 -26.67 14.40 17.43
CA GLY A 327 -27.83 14.86 16.68
C GLY A 327 -27.50 15.91 15.60
N LEU A 328 -26.54 16.81 15.86
CA LEU A 328 -26.03 17.74 14.85
C LEU A 328 -25.14 17.01 13.83
N GLY A 329 -24.32 16.06 14.30
CA GLY A 329 -23.44 15.24 13.46
C GLY A 329 -24.21 14.48 12.36
N GLY A 330 -25.41 13.98 12.68
CA GLY A 330 -26.27 13.25 11.74
C GLY A 330 -26.67 14.02 10.47
N GLN A 331 -26.77 15.35 10.54
CA GLN A 331 -27.09 16.18 9.37
C GLN A 331 -25.95 16.17 8.33
N TYR A 332 -24.72 16.14 8.82
CA TYR A 332 -23.51 16.10 8.00
C TYR A 332 -23.22 14.70 7.45
N VAL A 333 -23.75 13.63 8.06
CA VAL A 333 -23.67 12.26 7.53
C VAL A 333 -24.37 12.17 6.16
N VAL A 334 -25.59 12.69 6.06
CA VAL A 334 -26.36 12.65 4.79
C VAL A 334 -25.65 13.44 3.70
N ALA A 335 -25.10 14.61 4.04
CA ALA A 335 -24.30 15.41 3.13
C ALA A 335 -23.02 14.69 2.68
N ALA A 336 -22.27 14.06 3.60
CA ALA A 336 -21.08 13.29 3.30
C ALA A 336 -21.37 12.12 2.36
N VAL A 337 -22.38 11.30 2.69
CA VAL A 337 -22.81 10.15 1.88
C VAL A 337 -23.23 10.60 0.47
N THR A 338 -24.03 11.66 0.38
CA THR A 338 -24.46 12.24 -0.91
C THR A 338 -23.25 12.69 -1.73
N GLY A 339 -22.26 13.32 -1.09
CA GLY A 339 -21.03 13.77 -1.73
C GLY A 339 -20.17 12.63 -2.26
N TYR A 340 -20.01 11.55 -1.50
CA TYR A 340 -19.30 10.36 -1.96
C TYR A 340 -20.01 9.71 -3.15
N PHE A 341 -21.35 9.60 -3.14
CA PHE A 341 -22.10 9.08 -4.30
C PHE A 341 -21.89 9.90 -5.57
N TYR A 342 -21.98 11.23 -5.49
CA TYR A 342 -21.71 12.09 -6.65
C TYR A 342 -20.25 12.00 -7.11
N SER A 343 -19.30 11.91 -6.18
CA SER A 343 -17.88 11.72 -6.51
C SER A 343 -17.65 10.41 -7.27
N ILE A 344 -18.20 9.30 -6.78
CA ILE A 344 -18.13 7.97 -7.41
C ILE A 344 -18.80 7.98 -8.78
N ALA A 345 -19.99 8.56 -8.91
CA ALA A 345 -20.73 8.64 -10.17
C ALA A 345 -20.02 9.53 -11.22
N CYS A 346 -19.34 10.59 -10.79
CA CYS A 346 -18.54 11.42 -11.70
C CYS A 346 -17.25 10.70 -12.11
N ALA A 347 -16.61 9.98 -11.19
CA ALA A 347 -15.39 9.22 -11.44
C ALA A 347 -15.60 8.02 -12.36
N SER A 348 -16.76 7.34 -12.29
CA SER A 348 -17.10 6.25 -13.21
C SER A 348 -17.19 6.71 -14.68
N ASN A 349 -17.54 7.98 -14.91
CA ASN A 349 -17.66 8.55 -16.26
C ASN A 349 -16.35 9.13 -16.79
N ALA A 350 -15.38 9.42 -15.93
CA ALA A 350 -14.09 10.00 -16.27
C ALA A 350 -12.98 8.97 -16.11
N LYS A 351 -12.65 8.22 -17.19
CA LYS A 351 -11.56 7.23 -17.31
C LYS A 351 -10.64 7.09 -16.06
N GLY A 352 -11.04 6.21 -15.13
CA GLY A 352 -10.20 5.78 -14.00
C GLY A 352 -11.01 5.35 -12.77
N VAL A 353 -11.07 4.04 -12.50
CA VAL A 353 -11.73 3.45 -11.31
C VAL A 353 -10.99 3.82 -10.01
N ASP A 354 -9.68 4.13 -10.09
CA ASP A 354 -8.77 4.28 -8.94
C ASP A 354 -9.13 5.43 -7.98
N ASP A 355 -9.62 6.56 -8.48
CA ASP A 355 -10.04 7.70 -7.63
C ASP A 355 -11.38 7.43 -6.93
N SER A 356 -12.23 6.57 -7.49
CA SER A 356 -13.55 6.24 -6.92
C SER A 356 -13.49 5.19 -5.81
N LEU A 357 -12.47 4.32 -5.83
CA LEU A 357 -12.27 3.28 -4.82
C LEU A 357 -12.11 3.87 -3.41
N GLN A 358 -11.45 5.02 -3.28
CA GLN A 358 -11.30 5.71 -1.98
C GLN A 358 -12.65 6.15 -1.41
N ASP A 359 -13.53 6.65 -2.28
CA ASP A 359 -14.85 7.12 -1.89
C ASP A 359 -15.82 5.98 -1.64
N ILE A 360 -15.68 4.87 -2.38
CA ILE A 360 -16.39 3.61 -2.13
C ILE A 360 -15.96 3.06 -0.76
N LEU A 361 -14.66 2.96 -0.48
CA LEU A 361 -14.15 2.47 0.79
C LEU A 361 -14.57 3.38 1.94
N ARG A 362 -14.53 4.70 1.80
CA ARG A 362 -15.02 5.63 2.85
C ARG A 362 -16.51 5.60 3.04
N LEU A 363 -17.29 5.38 1.99
CA LEU A 363 -18.72 5.11 2.11
C LEU A 363 -18.96 3.82 2.90
N LEU A 364 -18.15 2.79 2.66
CA LEU A 364 -18.15 1.55 3.45
C LEU A 364 -17.66 1.79 4.89
N THR A 365 -16.65 2.62 5.12
CA THR A 365 -16.16 3.00 6.45
C THR A 365 -17.17 3.83 7.22
N LEU A 366 -17.83 4.81 6.59
CA LEU A 366 -18.94 5.54 7.21
C LEU A 366 -20.08 4.59 7.60
N TRP A 367 -20.31 3.56 6.77
CA TRP A 367 -21.23 2.48 7.08
C TRP A 367 -20.77 1.62 8.28
N PHE A 368 -19.48 1.30 8.40
CA PHE A 368 -18.93 0.53 9.53
C PHE A 368 -18.81 1.35 10.83
N ASN A 369 -18.34 2.60 10.77
CA ASN A 369 -18.08 3.46 11.94
C ASN A 369 -19.33 4.10 12.54
N PHE A 370 -20.20 4.66 11.71
CA PHE A 370 -21.48 5.22 12.19
C PHE A 370 -22.56 4.16 12.27
N GLY A 371 -22.22 2.92 11.91
CA GLY A 371 -22.88 1.73 12.42
C GLY A 371 -22.59 1.42 13.89
N ALA A 372 -21.49 1.96 14.43
CA ALA A 372 -20.89 1.55 15.70
C ALA A 372 -21.04 2.54 16.88
N THR A 373 -21.72 3.68 16.71
CA THR A 373 -22.08 4.55 17.86
C THR A 373 -23.13 3.84 18.71
N SER A 374 -23.10 3.84 20.04
CA SER A 374 -24.08 3.09 20.87
C SER A 374 -25.56 3.44 20.59
N GLU A 375 -25.86 4.66 20.12
CA GLU A 375 -27.20 5.04 19.62
C GLU A 375 -27.55 4.47 18.22
N ILE A 376 -26.55 3.99 17.46
CA ILE A 376 -26.67 3.40 16.11
C ILE A 376 -26.23 1.92 16.03
N ILE A 377 -25.49 1.35 16.98
CA ILE A 377 -25.46 -0.11 17.25
C ILE A 377 -26.83 -0.54 17.76
N ALA A 378 -27.41 0.34 18.59
CA ALA A 378 -28.83 0.62 18.74
C ALA A 378 -29.68 0.48 17.45
N ARG A 379 -29.10 0.63 16.24
CA ARG A 379 -29.78 0.64 14.94
C ARG A 379 -29.16 -0.18 13.78
N ILE A 380 -28.00 -0.81 13.98
CA ILE A 380 -27.40 -1.77 13.03
C ILE A 380 -27.51 -3.19 13.60
N HIS A 381 -27.44 -3.35 14.92
CA HIS A 381 -28.05 -4.49 15.58
C HIS A 381 -29.56 -4.27 15.88
N SER A 382 -30.15 -3.10 15.51
CA SER A 382 -31.61 -2.93 15.49
C SER A 382 -32.20 -2.22 14.24
N ASN A 383 -32.97 -2.94 13.42
CA ASN A 383 -34.18 -2.41 12.79
C ASN A 383 -34.22 -1.16 11.88
N ASN A 384 -33.13 -0.61 11.31
CA ASN A 384 -33.30 0.32 10.17
C ASN A 384 -33.45 -0.45 8.84
N ARG A 385 -34.64 -1.02 8.64
CA ARG A 385 -35.07 -1.76 7.44
C ARG A 385 -34.68 -1.04 6.13
N ALA A 386 -34.76 0.29 6.11
CA ALA A 386 -34.51 1.10 4.91
C ALA A 386 -33.07 0.98 4.39
N VAL A 387 -32.05 1.03 5.26
CA VAL A 387 -30.64 0.96 4.84
C VAL A 387 -30.28 -0.45 4.38
N ARG A 388 -30.77 -1.49 5.08
CA ARG A 388 -30.57 -2.89 4.68
C ARG A 388 -31.22 -3.19 3.32
N GLU A 389 -32.47 -2.76 3.12
CA GLU A 389 -33.16 -2.94 1.85
C GLU A 389 -32.44 -2.19 0.71
N LEU A 390 -31.89 -1.01 0.98
CA LEU A 390 -31.10 -0.26 -0.01
C LEU A 390 -29.81 -1.01 -0.40
N ILE A 391 -29.05 -1.52 0.58
CA ILE A 391 -27.80 -2.26 0.33
C ILE A 391 -28.11 -3.59 -0.38
N GLN A 392 -29.11 -4.34 0.09
CA GLN A 392 -29.55 -5.57 -0.58
C GLN A 392 -29.98 -5.27 -2.03
N SER A 393 -30.74 -4.20 -2.26
CA SER A 393 -31.15 -3.77 -3.59
C SER A 393 -29.96 -3.40 -4.48
N LEU A 394 -28.95 -2.71 -3.93
CA LEU A 394 -27.72 -2.37 -4.63
C LEU A 394 -26.89 -3.62 -4.98
N LEU A 395 -26.67 -4.52 -4.03
CA LEU A 395 -25.94 -5.78 -4.27
C LEU A 395 -26.65 -6.64 -5.29
N VAL A 396 -27.99 -6.69 -5.28
CA VAL A 396 -28.76 -7.37 -6.32
C VAL A 396 -28.60 -6.67 -7.68
N ARG A 397 -28.57 -5.33 -7.73
CA ARG A 397 -28.34 -4.59 -8.98
C ARG A 397 -26.94 -4.81 -9.55
N ILE A 398 -25.91 -4.76 -8.69
CA ILE A 398 -24.53 -5.09 -9.07
C ILE A 398 -24.46 -6.55 -9.50
N GLY A 399 -25.08 -7.47 -8.77
CA GLY A 399 -25.11 -8.90 -9.10
C GLY A 399 -25.82 -9.20 -10.42
N LYS A 400 -26.79 -8.37 -10.85
CA LYS A 400 -27.40 -8.48 -12.18
C LYS A 400 -26.47 -8.02 -13.31
N GLY A 401 -25.66 -6.98 -13.10
CA GLY A 401 -24.72 -6.48 -14.11
C GLY A 401 -23.38 -7.22 -14.15
N HIS A 402 -22.86 -7.59 -12.98
CA HIS A 402 -21.53 -8.16 -12.77
C HIS A 402 -21.59 -9.28 -11.71
N PRO A 403 -22.27 -10.41 -11.99
CA PRO A 403 -22.46 -11.48 -11.01
C PRO A 403 -21.13 -12.07 -10.52
N GLN A 404 -20.14 -12.25 -11.42
CA GLN A 404 -18.83 -12.82 -11.13
C GLN A 404 -18.09 -12.10 -9.99
N ALA A 405 -18.20 -10.77 -9.93
CA ALA A 405 -17.55 -9.96 -8.90
C ALA A 405 -18.06 -10.26 -7.48
N LEU A 406 -19.32 -10.68 -7.35
CA LEU A 406 -19.98 -10.87 -6.07
C LEU A 406 -20.04 -12.34 -5.62
N MET A 407 -19.82 -13.30 -6.51
CA MET A 407 -20.03 -14.72 -6.18
C MET A 407 -19.15 -15.20 -5.03
N TYR A 408 -17.83 -15.06 -5.12
CA TYR A 408 -16.93 -15.54 -4.05
C TYR A 408 -17.18 -14.84 -2.70
N PRO A 409 -17.29 -13.48 -2.62
CA PRO A 409 -17.59 -12.80 -1.35
C PRO A 409 -18.94 -13.20 -0.73
N LEU A 410 -19.99 -13.34 -1.55
CA LEU A 410 -21.32 -13.72 -1.07
C LEU A 410 -21.34 -15.18 -0.58
N LEU A 411 -20.66 -16.10 -1.26
CA LEU A 411 -20.58 -17.50 -0.84
C LEU A 411 -19.84 -17.68 0.49
N VAL A 412 -18.79 -16.89 0.73
CA VAL A 412 -18.12 -16.83 2.03
C VAL A 412 -19.08 -16.29 3.10
N ALA A 413 -19.85 -15.24 2.79
CA ALA A 413 -20.83 -14.69 3.71
C ALA A 413 -21.98 -15.67 4.04
N CYS A 414 -22.40 -16.52 3.10
CA CYS A 414 -23.38 -17.59 3.34
C CYS A 414 -22.87 -18.67 4.32
N LYS A 415 -21.56 -18.81 4.49
CA LYS A 415 -20.94 -19.76 5.44
C LYS A 415 -20.58 -19.12 6.79
N SER A 416 -20.97 -17.86 7.00
CA SER A 416 -20.74 -17.13 8.24
C SER A 416 -21.42 -17.80 9.44
N ILE A 417 -20.74 -17.77 10.59
CA ILE A 417 -21.26 -18.24 11.89
C ILE A 417 -22.45 -17.36 12.34
N SER A 418 -22.41 -16.05 12.03
CA SER A 418 -23.52 -15.14 12.29
C SER A 418 -24.75 -15.52 11.45
N VAL A 419 -25.83 -15.91 12.14
CA VAL A 419 -27.10 -16.34 11.53
C VAL A 419 -27.72 -15.23 10.68
N LEU A 420 -27.69 -13.99 11.14
CA LEU A 420 -28.27 -12.84 10.43
C LEU A 420 -27.50 -12.52 9.14
N ARG A 421 -26.16 -12.53 9.18
CA ARG A 421 -25.33 -12.29 7.99
C ARG A 421 -25.53 -13.38 6.95
N ARG A 422 -25.56 -14.64 7.40
CA ARG A 422 -25.85 -15.79 6.54
C ARG A 422 -27.23 -15.68 5.89
N ALA A 423 -28.26 -15.33 6.65
CA ALA A 423 -29.62 -15.17 6.12
C ALA A 423 -29.71 -14.03 5.09
N ALA A 424 -29.10 -12.87 5.36
CA ALA A 424 -29.11 -11.73 4.44
C ALA A 424 -28.29 -12.00 3.16
N ALA A 425 -27.14 -12.67 3.28
CA ALA A 425 -26.33 -13.07 2.14
C ALA A 425 -27.06 -14.11 1.28
N GLN A 426 -27.71 -15.10 1.91
CA GLN A 426 -28.49 -16.11 1.20
C GLN A 426 -29.64 -15.48 0.42
N GLU A 427 -30.35 -14.51 1.00
CA GLU A 427 -31.42 -13.78 0.30
C GLU A 427 -30.92 -13.06 -0.97
N VAL A 428 -29.73 -12.46 -0.92
CA VAL A 428 -29.11 -11.80 -2.09
C VAL A 428 -28.70 -12.85 -3.13
N VAL A 429 -28.09 -13.96 -2.71
CA VAL A 429 -27.72 -15.07 -3.59
C VAL A 429 -28.96 -15.65 -4.29
N ASP A 430 -30.05 -15.85 -3.57
CA ASP A 430 -31.30 -16.38 -4.12
C ASP A 430 -31.91 -15.43 -5.17
N LYS A 431 -31.81 -14.11 -4.94
CA LYS A 431 -32.23 -13.08 -5.93
C LYS A 431 -31.32 -13.04 -7.15
N ILE A 432 -30.01 -13.28 -7.01
CA ILE A 432 -29.08 -13.37 -8.14
C ILE A 432 -29.29 -14.68 -8.90
N ARG A 433 -29.62 -15.77 -8.21
CA ARG A 433 -29.92 -17.09 -8.80
C ARG A 433 -31.08 -17.04 -9.78
N GLN A 434 -32.05 -16.14 -9.58
CA GLN A 434 -33.14 -15.92 -10.54
C GLN A 434 -32.68 -15.40 -11.91
N HIS A 435 -31.53 -14.71 -11.96
CA HIS A 435 -30.95 -14.16 -13.20
C HIS A 435 -29.81 -15.03 -13.75
N SER A 436 -28.91 -15.48 -12.85
CA SER A 436 -27.68 -16.20 -13.20
C SER A 436 -27.58 -17.53 -12.44
N GLY A 437 -28.62 -18.36 -12.53
CA GLY A 437 -28.75 -19.59 -11.74
C GLY A 437 -27.62 -20.60 -11.95
N VAL A 438 -27.22 -20.82 -13.21
CA VAL A 438 -26.15 -21.76 -13.57
C VAL A 438 -24.83 -21.38 -12.92
N LEU A 439 -24.45 -20.10 -13.01
CA LEU A 439 -23.24 -19.56 -12.39
C LEU A 439 -23.26 -19.72 -10.86
N VAL A 440 -24.39 -19.41 -10.21
CA VAL A 440 -24.53 -19.55 -8.75
C VAL A 440 -24.35 -21.01 -8.33
N ASP A 441 -24.98 -21.94 -9.04
CA ASP A 441 -24.92 -23.38 -8.74
C ASP A 441 -23.50 -23.94 -8.94
N GLN A 442 -22.84 -23.54 -10.04
CA GLN A 442 -21.43 -23.87 -10.29
C GLN A 442 -20.51 -23.31 -9.20
N ALA A 443 -20.69 -22.05 -8.79
CA ALA A 443 -19.88 -21.41 -7.77
C ALA A 443 -20.07 -22.08 -6.39
N GLN A 444 -21.30 -22.45 -6.04
CA GLN A 444 -21.59 -23.20 -4.81
C GLN A 444 -20.93 -24.57 -4.79
N LEU A 445 -21.00 -25.32 -5.90
CA LEU A 445 -20.36 -26.62 -6.05
C LEU A 445 -18.83 -26.50 -5.90
N VAL A 446 -18.20 -25.62 -6.67
CA VAL A 446 -16.75 -25.40 -6.64
C VAL A 446 -16.31 -24.96 -5.24
N SER A 447 -17.03 -24.03 -4.60
CA SER A 447 -16.71 -23.59 -3.24
C SER A 447 -16.81 -24.72 -2.20
N LYS A 448 -17.84 -25.57 -2.28
CA LYS A 448 -18.01 -26.71 -1.37
C LYS A 448 -16.86 -27.70 -1.51
N GLU A 449 -16.54 -28.07 -2.75
CA GLU A 449 -15.56 -29.11 -3.02
C GLU A 449 -14.11 -28.62 -2.81
N LEU A 450 -13.81 -27.35 -3.08
CA LEU A 450 -12.51 -26.77 -2.72
C LEU A 450 -12.28 -26.77 -1.20
N ILE A 451 -13.31 -26.54 -0.37
CA ILE A 451 -13.18 -26.66 1.09
C ILE A 451 -12.88 -28.11 1.50
N ARG A 452 -13.56 -29.08 0.89
CA ARG A 452 -13.29 -30.51 1.14
C ARG A 452 -11.85 -30.90 0.77
N VAL A 453 -11.35 -30.39 -0.36
CA VAL A 453 -9.97 -30.64 -0.80
C VAL A 453 -8.94 -29.92 0.09
N ALA A 454 -9.30 -28.77 0.66
CA ALA A 454 -8.40 -27.98 1.49
C ALA A 454 -8.02 -28.68 2.80
N ILE A 455 -8.92 -29.50 3.36
CA ILE A 455 -8.75 -30.15 4.66
C ILE A 455 -9.25 -31.60 4.57
N LEU A 456 -8.36 -32.58 4.71
CA LEU A 456 -8.72 -34.00 4.69
C LEU A 456 -9.20 -34.47 6.07
N TRP A 457 -10.04 -35.51 6.13
CA TRP A 457 -10.47 -36.11 7.41
C TRP A 457 -9.29 -36.55 8.29
N HIS A 458 -8.21 -37.06 7.69
CA HIS A 458 -6.98 -37.42 8.41
C HIS A 458 -6.41 -36.22 9.17
N GLU A 459 -6.44 -35.02 8.57
CA GLU A 459 -5.92 -33.80 9.18
C GLU A 459 -6.88 -33.24 10.23
N MET A 460 -8.19 -33.26 9.96
CA MET A 460 -9.22 -32.85 10.95
C MET A 460 -9.13 -33.68 12.22
N TRP A 461 -9.01 -35.01 12.09
CA TRP A 461 -8.89 -35.92 13.22
C TRP A 461 -7.54 -35.77 13.93
N HIS A 462 -6.44 -35.59 13.20
CA HIS A 462 -5.13 -35.37 13.84
C HIS A 462 -5.12 -34.08 14.68
N GLU A 463 -5.58 -32.97 14.12
CA GLU A 463 -5.65 -31.68 14.82
C GLU A 463 -6.58 -31.73 16.04
N ALA A 464 -7.78 -32.28 15.87
CA ALA A 464 -8.75 -32.34 16.95
C ALA A 464 -8.32 -33.28 18.08
N LEU A 465 -7.64 -34.39 17.78
CA LEU A 465 -7.09 -35.28 18.79
C LEU A 465 -5.92 -34.65 19.54
N GLU A 466 -5.06 -33.89 18.85
CA GLU A 466 -3.99 -33.12 19.49
C GLU A 466 -4.59 -32.09 20.46
N GLU A 467 -5.59 -31.33 20.04
CA GLU A 467 -6.25 -30.37 20.93
C GLU A 467 -7.01 -31.04 22.08
N ALA A 468 -7.81 -32.07 21.79
CA ALA A 468 -8.54 -32.82 22.81
C ALA A 468 -7.58 -33.38 23.87
N SER A 469 -6.37 -33.80 23.47
CA SER A 469 -5.35 -34.31 24.39
C SER A 469 -4.81 -33.21 25.30
N ARG A 470 -4.63 -31.99 24.77
CA ARG A 470 -4.22 -30.81 25.54
C ARG A 470 -5.26 -30.44 26.60
N LEU A 471 -6.54 -30.43 26.22
CA LEU A 471 -7.65 -30.14 27.13
C LEU A 471 -7.79 -31.20 28.23
N TYR A 472 -7.70 -32.48 27.87
CA TYR A 472 -7.88 -33.58 28.83
C TYR A 472 -6.68 -33.76 29.77
N PHE A 473 -5.46 -33.89 29.23
CA PHE A 473 -4.26 -34.18 30.02
C PHE A 473 -3.60 -32.92 30.60
N GLY A 474 -3.73 -31.77 29.93
CA GLY A 474 -3.09 -30.52 30.35
C GLY A 474 -3.97 -29.65 31.25
N GLU A 475 -5.22 -29.43 30.85
CA GLU A 475 -6.14 -28.52 31.55
C GLU A 475 -7.20 -29.25 32.41
N HIS A 476 -7.27 -30.58 32.33
CA HIS A 476 -8.30 -31.42 32.97
C HIS A 476 -9.74 -31.01 32.60
N ASN A 477 -9.93 -30.49 31.39
CA ASN A 477 -11.21 -30.03 30.87
C ASN A 477 -11.86 -31.11 29.98
N ILE A 478 -12.73 -31.93 30.59
CA ILE A 478 -13.40 -33.05 29.92
C ILE A 478 -14.52 -32.56 28.99
N ASP A 479 -15.30 -31.57 29.43
CA ASP A 479 -16.41 -31.02 28.64
C ASP A 479 -15.90 -30.35 27.36
N GLY A 480 -14.80 -29.59 27.47
CA GLY A 480 -14.11 -29.01 26.32
C GLY A 480 -13.60 -30.06 25.34
N MET A 481 -13.03 -31.16 25.86
CA MET A 481 -12.58 -32.29 25.03
C MET A 481 -13.74 -32.91 24.24
N LEU A 482 -14.90 -33.16 24.86
CA LEU A 482 -16.08 -33.72 24.18
C LEU A 482 -16.60 -32.77 23.09
N LEU A 483 -16.71 -31.47 23.39
CA LEU A 483 -17.13 -30.45 22.44
C LEU A 483 -16.23 -30.36 21.18
N VAL A 484 -14.94 -30.67 21.31
CA VAL A 484 -14.01 -30.73 20.18
C VAL A 484 -14.23 -31.97 19.31
N LEU A 485 -14.52 -33.13 19.92
CA LEU A 485 -14.59 -34.42 19.22
C LEU A 485 -15.99 -34.72 18.65
N ASP A 486 -17.06 -34.28 19.30
CA ASP A 486 -18.45 -34.60 18.90
C ASP A 486 -18.79 -34.21 17.46
N PRO A 487 -18.44 -33.01 16.94
CA PRO A 487 -18.72 -32.65 15.56
C PRO A 487 -18.03 -33.57 14.54
N LEU A 488 -16.87 -34.14 14.88
CA LEU A 488 -16.16 -35.09 14.01
C LEU A 488 -16.83 -36.46 14.01
N HIS A 489 -17.38 -36.88 15.14
CA HIS A 489 -18.18 -38.09 15.25
C HIS A 489 -19.52 -37.97 14.53
N GLU A 490 -20.16 -36.80 14.55
CA GLU A 490 -21.32 -36.51 13.71
C GLU A 490 -20.95 -36.54 12.21
N MET A 491 -19.78 -36.02 11.84
CA MET A 491 -19.30 -36.13 10.46
C MET A 491 -19.11 -37.58 10.03
N LEU A 492 -18.61 -38.46 10.91
CA LEU A 492 -18.49 -39.89 10.62
C LEU A 492 -19.85 -40.59 10.47
N SER A 493 -20.88 -40.18 11.22
CA SER A 493 -22.21 -40.80 11.14
C SER A 493 -22.96 -40.45 9.85
N VAL A 494 -22.65 -39.32 9.22
CA VAL A 494 -23.17 -38.94 7.88
C VAL A 494 -22.65 -39.88 6.79
N GLY A 495 -21.47 -40.49 6.97
CA GLY A 495 -20.86 -41.45 6.05
C GLY A 495 -19.97 -40.83 4.95
N PRO A 496 -19.22 -41.66 4.21
CA PRO A 496 -18.23 -41.19 3.24
C PRO A 496 -18.89 -40.77 1.93
N GLN A 497 -18.41 -39.66 1.34
CA GLN A 497 -18.85 -39.15 0.03
C GLN A 497 -17.79 -39.38 -1.06
N THR A 498 -16.53 -39.62 -0.67
CA THR A 498 -15.40 -39.75 -1.60
C THR A 498 -14.62 -41.05 -1.36
N LEU A 499 -13.77 -41.44 -2.31
CA LEU A 499 -12.94 -42.64 -2.18
C LEU A 499 -11.94 -42.50 -1.03
N MET A 500 -11.37 -41.30 -0.83
CA MET A 500 -10.46 -41.02 0.27
C MET A 500 -11.15 -41.09 1.64
N GLU A 501 -12.38 -40.60 1.74
CA GLU A 501 -13.20 -40.71 2.97
C GLU A 501 -13.59 -42.17 3.24
N THR A 502 -13.91 -42.93 2.18
CA THR A 502 -14.20 -44.37 2.28
C THR A 502 -13.00 -45.13 2.83
N ALA A 503 -11.80 -44.84 2.31
CA ALA A 503 -10.56 -45.45 2.80
C ALA A 503 -10.26 -45.08 4.26
N PHE A 504 -10.57 -43.84 4.68
CA PHE A 504 -10.43 -43.42 6.08
C PHE A 504 -11.33 -44.24 7.02
N ILE A 505 -12.61 -44.37 6.69
CA ILE A 505 -13.56 -45.14 7.52
C ILE A 505 -13.15 -46.60 7.59
N GLN A 506 -12.73 -47.20 6.47
CA GLN A 506 -12.25 -48.59 6.44
C GLN A 506 -11.01 -48.79 7.34
N ALA A 507 -10.14 -47.78 7.46
CA ALA A 507 -8.91 -47.88 8.23
C ALA A 507 -9.07 -47.55 9.72
N TYR A 508 -9.94 -46.60 10.09
CA TYR A 508 -10.02 -46.00 11.43
C TYR A 508 -11.44 -45.96 12.03
N GLY A 509 -12.48 -46.09 11.20
CA GLY A 509 -13.86 -45.83 11.60
C GLY A 509 -14.37 -46.73 12.73
N ARG A 510 -13.93 -47.98 12.79
CA ARG A 510 -14.29 -48.90 13.88
C ARG A 510 -13.77 -48.43 15.23
N GLU A 511 -12.48 -48.12 15.31
CA GLU A 511 -11.81 -47.68 16.54
C GLU A 511 -12.40 -46.36 17.04
N LEU A 512 -12.69 -45.42 16.12
CA LEU A 512 -13.32 -44.14 16.45
C LEU A 512 -14.75 -44.30 16.98
N ASN A 513 -15.57 -45.16 16.38
CA ASN A 513 -16.93 -45.41 16.86
C ASN A 513 -16.93 -46.12 18.23
N GLU A 514 -16.00 -47.06 18.46
CA GLU A 514 -15.82 -47.69 19.77
C GLU A 514 -15.40 -46.65 20.82
N ALA A 515 -14.49 -45.73 20.48
CA ALA A 515 -14.09 -44.63 21.37
C ALA A 515 -15.26 -43.67 21.67
N ARG A 516 -16.11 -43.36 20.68
CA ARG A 516 -17.33 -42.55 20.88
C ARG A 516 -18.28 -43.21 21.87
N GLN A 517 -18.47 -44.53 21.76
CA GLN A 517 -19.37 -45.24 22.66
C GLN A 517 -18.87 -45.18 24.11
N CYS A 518 -17.55 -45.29 24.33
CA CYS A 518 -16.95 -45.09 25.64
C CYS A 518 -17.18 -43.66 26.17
N CYS A 519 -17.07 -42.63 25.32
CA CYS A 519 -17.40 -41.25 25.70
C CYS A 519 -18.89 -41.10 26.12
N LEU A 520 -19.84 -41.68 25.36
CA LEU A 520 -21.26 -41.65 25.69
C LEU A 520 -21.58 -42.43 26.99
N ASN A 521 -20.88 -43.54 27.22
CA ASN A 521 -20.99 -44.29 28.46
C ASN A 521 -20.47 -43.47 29.65
N TYR A 522 -19.43 -42.67 29.47
CA TYR A 522 -18.93 -41.75 30.48
C TYR A 522 -19.98 -40.67 30.82
N GLU A 523 -20.62 -40.05 29.84
CA GLU A 523 -21.68 -39.05 30.10
C GLU A 523 -22.84 -39.63 30.93
N THR A 524 -23.10 -40.93 30.78
CA THR A 524 -24.16 -41.63 31.53
C THR A 524 -23.69 -42.13 32.90
N SER A 525 -22.43 -42.56 33.03
CA SER A 525 -21.92 -43.28 34.20
C SER A 525 -20.99 -42.46 35.10
N GLY A 526 -20.37 -41.40 34.59
CA GLY A 526 -19.37 -40.56 35.27
C GLY A 526 -18.07 -41.26 35.66
N LYS A 527 -17.74 -42.41 35.04
CA LYS A 527 -16.57 -43.23 35.41
C LYS A 527 -15.35 -42.96 34.52
N ASP A 528 -14.25 -42.50 35.12
CA ASP A 528 -12.99 -42.22 34.42
C ASP A 528 -12.38 -43.42 33.66
N ALA A 529 -12.71 -44.65 34.07
CA ALA A 529 -12.28 -45.86 33.38
C ALA A 529 -12.77 -45.91 31.92
N GLU A 530 -13.98 -45.42 31.64
CA GLU A 530 -14.54 -45.35 30.28
C GLU A 530 -13.77 -44.33 29.41
N LEU A 531 -13.38 -43.19 29.99
CA LEU A 531 -12.57 -42.19 29.28
C LEU A 531 -11.14 -42.67 29.03
N THR A 532 -10.57 -43.41 29.97
CA THR A 532 -9.23 -44.02 29.79
C THR A 532 -9.25 -44.98 28.61
N GLN A 533 -10.28 -45.82 28.51
CA GLN A 533 -10.47 -46.72 27.37
C GLN A 533 -10.69 -45.97 26.05
N ALA A 534 -11.45 -44.87 26.06
CA ALA A 534 -11.63 -44.03 24.87
C ALA A 534 -10.28 -43.44 24.40
N TRP A 535 -9.45 -42.98 25.33
CA TRP A 535 -8.15 -42.39 25.03
C TRP A 535 -7.12 -43.37 24.48
N ASP A 536 -7.14 -44.62 24.94
CA ASP A 536 -6.29 -45.67 24.36
C ASP A 536 -6.58 -45.86 22.86
N LEU A 537 -7.87 -45.86 22.48
CA LEU A 537 -8.31 -45.96 21.09
C LEU A 537 -7.96 -44.71 20.28
N TYR A 538 -8.25 -43.52 20.83
CA TYR A 538 -7.92 -42.25 20.17
C TYR A 538 -6.42 -42.09 19.94
N TYR A 539 -5.60 -42.42 20.93
CA TYR A 539 -4.15 -42.34 20.82
C TYR A 539 -3.59 -43.34 19.80
N HIS A 540 -4.18 -44.53 19.71
CA HIS A 540 -3.81 -45.52 18.68
C HIS A 540 -4.08 -44.98 17.27
N VAL A 541 -5.26 -44.40 17.05
CA VAL A 541 -5.63 -43.77 15.77
C VAL A 541 -4.71 -42.59 15.48
N PHE A 542 -4.47 -41.71 16.45
CA PHE A 542 -3.59 -40.55 16.34
C PHE A 542 -2.20 -40.95 15.85
N LYS A 543 -1.56 -41.94 16.48
CA LYS A 543 -0.23 -42.44 16.08
C LYS A 543 -0.19 -42.99 14.65
N ARG A 544 -1.24 -43.69 14.23
CA ARG A 544 -1.32 -44.22 12.87
C ARG A 544 -1.46 -43.10 11.84
N ILE A 545 -2.30 -42.12 12.11
CA ILE A 545 -2.48 -40.94 11.27
C ILE A 545 -1.19 -40.11 11.20
N ASP A 546 -0.56 -39.84 12.34
CA ASP A 546 0.70 -39.08 12.45
C ASP A 546 1.82 -39.68 11.59
N LYS A 547 1.92 -41.02 11.56
CA LYS A 547 2.87 -41.72 10.70
C LYS A 547 2.50 -41.66 9.21
N GLN A 548 1.22 -41.61 8.87
CA GLN A 548 0.74 -41.59 7.49
C GLN A 548 0.83 -40.19 6.86
N LEU A 549 0.54 -39.12 7.61
CA LEU A 549 0.48 -37.75 7.10
C LEU A 549 1.73 -37.34 6.30
N PRO A 550 2.98 -37.53 6.77
CA PRO A 550 4.18 -37.16 6.01
C PRO A 550 4.30 -37.81 4.62
N SER A 551 3.70 -38.99 4.42
CA SER A 551 3.71 -39.69 3.13
C SER A 551 2.76 -39.10 2.09
N LEU A 552 1.74 -38.35 2.52
CA LEU A 552 0.74 -37.70 1.65
C LEU A 552 1.31 -36.42 1.01
N THR A 553 2.20 -36.59 0.04
CA THR A 553 2.88 -35.49 -0.68
C THR A 553 2.14 -35.06 -1.95
N THR A 554 1.36 -35.96 -2.54
CA THR A 554 0.54 -35.71 -3.74
C THR A 554 -0.84 -36.31 -3.53
N LEU A 555 -1.88 -35.56 -3.89
CA LEU A 555 -3.28 -36.01 -3.82
C LEU A 555 -3.83 -36.11 -5.23
N ASP A 556 -4.48 -37.23 -5.53
CA ASP A 556 -5.24 -37.42 -6.75
C ASP A 556 -6.65 -36.85 -6.56
N LEU A 557 -7.00 -35.85 -7.36
CA LEU A 557 -8.28 -35.14 -7.24
C LEU A 557 -9.46 -36.08 -7.53
N GLN A 558 -9.29 -37.14 -8.35
CA GLN A 558 -10.35 -38.14 -8.55
C GLN A 558 -10.72 -38.87 -7.26
N SER A 559 -9.74 -39.10 -6.37
CA SER A 559 -9.96 -39.78 -5.08
C SER A 559 -10.53 -38.85 -3.99
N VAL A 560 -10.20 -37.56 -4.05
CA VAL A 560 -10.56 -36.56 -3.02
C VAL A 560 -11.81 -35.76 -3.37
N SER A 561 -12.02 -35.41 -4.65
CA SER A 561 -13.23 -34.73 -5.13
C SER A 561 -13.50 -35.07 -6.60
N PRO A 562 -14.30 -36.13 -6.88
CA PRO A 562 -14.65 -36.51 -8.24
C PRO A 562 -15.50 -35.45 -8.95
N GLU A 563 -16.22 -34.61 -8.21
CA GLU A 563 -17.05 -33.55 -8.78
C GLU A 563 -16.20 -32.44 -9.44
N LEU A 564 -15.07 -32.06 -8.84
CA LEU A 564 -14.17 -31.08 -9.45
C LEU A 564 -13.50 -31.60 -10.74
N ILE A 565 -13.29 -32.91 -10.87
CA ILE A 565 -12.80 -33.51 -12.12
C ILE A 565 -13.87 -33.48 -13.22
N LYS A 566 -15.14 -33.65 -12.87
CA LYS A 566 -16.26 -33.60 -13.83
C LYS A 566 -16.52 -32.19 -14.35
N CYS A 567 -16.14 -31.17 -13.57
CA CYS A 567 -16.27 -29.77 -13.95
C CYS A 567 -15.42 -29.44 -15.19
N GLN A 568 -16.08 -29.27 -16.34
CA GLN A 568 -15.47 -28.82 -17.59
C GLN A 568 -16.21 -27.59 -18.13
N ASN A 569 -15.45 -26.61 -18.64
CA ASN A 569 -15.93 -25.41 -19.31
C ASN A 569 -17.05 -24.68 -18.53
N LEU A 570 -16.73 -24.23 -17.32
CA LEU A 570 -17.66 -23.54 -16.44
C LEU A 570 -17.90 -22.11 -16.93
N GLU A 571 -19.05 -21.53 -16.59
CA GLU A 571 -19.30 -20.09 -16.73
C GLU A 571 -18.58 -19.28 -15.65
N LEU A 572 -18.22 -19.93 -14.55
CA LEU A 572 -17.50 -19.34 -13.43
C LEU A 572 -16.11 -18.85 -13.84
N ALA A 573 -15.82 -17.59 -13.49
CA ALA A 573 -14.50 -16.99 -13.69
C ALA A 573 -13.43 -17.73 -12.86
N VAL A 574 -12.22 -17.83 -13.40
CA VAL A 574 -11.05 -18.20 -12.61
C VAL A 574 -10.93 -17.20 -11.43
N PRO A 575 -10.76 -17.67 -10.17
CA PRO A 575 -10.68 -16.76 -9.03
C PRO A 575 -9.62 -15.66 -9.23
N GLY A 576 -10.00 -14.39 -9.05
CA GLY A 576 -9.10 -13.25 -9.10
C GLY A 576 -8.76 -12.71 -10.50
N THR A 577 -9.33 -13.24 -11.58
CA THR A 577 -9.09 -12.75 -12.97
C THR A 577 -10.19 -11.84 -13.50
N TYR A 578 -11.30 -11.68 -12.77
CA TYR A 578 -12.43 -10.87 -13.24
C TYR A 578 -12.14 -9.37 -13.15
N HIS A 579 -12.09 -8.71 -14.31
CA HIS A 579 -12.09 -7.26 -14.45
C HIS A 579 -13.23 -6.84 -15.38
N ALA A 580 -13.96 -5.78 -15.05
CA ALA A 580 -15.17 -5.39 -15.78
C ALA A 580 -14.90 -5.00 -17.26
N ASP A 581 -13.70 -4.50 -17.54
CA ASP A 581 -13.30 -4.01 -18.86
C ASP A 581 -12.48 -5.04 -19.67
N GLU A 582 -12.19 -6.22 -19.12
CA GLU A 582 -11.36 -7.24 -19.75
C GLU A 582 -12.18 -8.49 -20.16
N PRO A 583 -11.73 -9.25 -21.18
CA PRO A 583 -12.39 -10.48 -21.55
C PRO A 583 -12.38 -11.50 -20.40
N LEU A 584 -13.53 -12.10 -20.14
CA LEU A 584 -13.72 -13.06 -19.07
C LEU A 584 -12.91 -14.34 -19.29
N VAL A 585 -12.03 -14.68 -18.33
CA VAL A 585 -11.33 -15.97 -18.28
C VAL A 585 -12.10 -16.91 -17.35
N THR A 586 -12.77 -17.91 -17.92
CA THR A 586 -13.53 -18.91 -17.17
C THR A 586 -12.74 -20.18 -16.89
N ILE A 587 -13.21 -20.98 -15.95
CA ILE A 587 -12.57 -22.26 -15.59
C ILE A 587 -12.83 -23.29 -16.69
N ALA A 588 -11.79 -23.69 -17.42
CA ALA A 588 -11.87 -24.76 -18.41
C ALA A 588 -11.85 -26.14 -17.75
N SER A 589 -10.92 -26.38 -16.82
CA SER A 589 -10.85 -27.63 -16.03
C SER A 589 -9.90 -27.50 -14.83
N PHE A 590 -9.95 -28.46 -13.92
CA PHE A 590 -9.02 -28.57 -12.79
C PHE A 590 -7.94 -29.62 -13.09
N ALA A 591 -6.69 -29.34 -12.71
CA ALA A 591 -5.60 -30.30 -12.83
C ALA A 591 -5.86 -31.53 -11.94
N PRO A 592 -5.59 -32.76 -12.42
CA PRO A 592 -5.97 -33.98 -11.71
C PRO A 592 -5.10 -34.27 -10.48
N GLN A 593 -3.92 -33.66 -10.38
CA GLN A 593 -2.98 -33.87 -9.28
C GLN A 593 -2.75 -32.58 -8.50
N LEU A 594 -2.82 -32.70 -7.17
CA LEU A 594 -2.53 -31.64 -6.23
C LEU A 594 -1.21 -31.95 -5.52
N VAL A 595 -0.32 -30.96 -5.45
CA VAL A 595 0.92 -31.09 -4.67
C VAL A 595 0.68 -30.54 -3.27
N VAL A 596 0.91 -31.36 -2.25
CA VAL A 596 0.84 -30.93 -0.85
C VAL A 596 2.17 -30.30 -0.48
N ILE A 597 2.15 -29.04 -0.05
CA ILE A 597 3.36 -28.37 0.44
C ILE A 597 3.65 -28.87 1.84
N THR A 598 4.85 -29.40 2.06
CA THR A 598 5.31 -29.88 3.36
C THR A 598 5.56 -28.70 4.30
N SER A 599 4.55 -28.32 5.07
CA SER A 599 4.59 -27.31 6.14
C SER A 599 3.64 -27.73 7.28
N LYS A 600 3.56 -26.95 8.37
CA LYS A 600 2.63 -27.21 9.48
C LYS A 600 1.17 -27.27 9.00
N GLN A 601 0.77 -26.32 8.14
CA GLN A 601 -0.61 -26.21 7.62
C GLN A 601 -0.88 -27.02 6.34
N ARG A 602 0.17 -27.64 5.77
CA ARG A 602 0.07 -28.55 4.63
C ARG A 602 -0.80 -28.04 3.44
N PRO A 603 -0.66 -26.79 2.97
CA PRO A 603 -1.53 -26.24 1.94
C PRO A 603 -1.33 -26.95 0.58
N ARG A 604 -2.37 -26.95 -0.24
CA ARG A 604 -2.39 -27.64 -1.54
C ARG A 604 -2.07 -26.66 -2.66
N LYS A 605 -1.11 -27.01 -3.51
CA LYS A 605 -0.92 -26.32 -4.78
C LYS A 605 -1.94 -26.86 -5.79
N LEU A 606 -2.99 -26.08 -6.02
CA LEU A 606 -4.02 -26.31 -7.02
C LEU A 606 -3.62 -25.67 -8.34
N THR A 607 -3.93 -26.30 -9.47
CA THR A 607 -3.78 -25.68 -10.80
C THR A 607 -5.13 -25.73 -11.51
N ILE A 608 -5.56 -24.59 -12.03
CA ILE A 608 -6.81 -24.41 -12.76
C ILE A 608 -6.44 -24.00 -14.19
N HIS A 609 -6.97 -24.71 -15.18
CA HIS A 609 -6.81 -24.37 -16.59
C HIS A 609 -7.88 -23.35 -16.98
N GLY A 610 -7.46 -22.18 -17.49
CA GLY A 610 -8.37 -21.13 -17.95
C GLY A 610 -8.85 -21.34 -19.38
N SER A 611 -9.97 -20.71 -19.72
CA SER A 611 -10.51 -20.71 -21.10
C SER A 611 -9.59 -20.01 -22.12
N ASN A 612 -8.65 -19.19 -21.64
CA ASN A 612 -7.59 -18.56 -22.44
C ASN A 612 -6.42 -19.50 -22.77
N GLY A 613 -6.42 -20.74 -22.25
CA GLY A 613 -5.35 -21.71 -22.42
C GLY A 613 -4.17 -21.52 -21.46
N GLU A 614 -4.27 -20.61 -20.48
CA GLU A 614 -3.24 -20.42 -19.46
C GLU A 614 -3.53 -21.24 -18.19
N ASP A 615 -2.46 -21.63 -17.50
CA ASP A 615 -2.50 -22.37 -16.25
C ASP A 615 -2.37 -21.43 -15.05
N PHE A 616 -3.39 -21.42 -14.20
CA PHE A 616 -3.45 -20.60 -13.00
C PHE A 616 -3.13 -21.44 -11.77
N ALA A 617 -1.99 -21.16 -11.13
CA ALA A 617 -1.58 -21.85 -9.91
C ALA A 617 -2.10 -21.12 -8.67
N PHE A 618 -2.82 -21.86 -7.81
CA PHE A 618 -3.36 -21.39 -6.55
C PHE A 618 -2.75 -22.15 -5.38
N LEU A 619 -2.67 -21.48 -4.24
CA LEU A 619 -2.35 -22.09 -2.96
C LEU A 619 -3.62 -22.19 -2.13
N LEU A 620 -4.17 -23.40 -2.02
CA LEU A 620 -5.36 -23.69 -1.24
C LEU A 620 -4.94 -23.95 0.21
N LYS A 621 -5.30 -23.02 1.09
CA LYS A 621 -5.00 -23.04 2.52
C LYS A 621 -6.23 -23.48 3.31
N GLY A 622 -6.06 -24.47 4.19
CA GLY A 622 -7.07 -24.90 5.16
C GLY A 622 -6.75 -24.29 6.54
N HIS A 623 -7.76 -24.21 7.42
CA HIS A 623 -7.62 -23.70 8.80
C HIS A 623 -7.05 -22.28 8.94
N GLU A 624 -7.16 -21.47 7.89
CA GLU A 624 -6.72 -20.08 7.88
C GLU A 624 -7.84 -19.16 7.41
N ASP A 625 -8.12 -18.12 8.18
CA ASP A 625 -8.93 -16.99 7.71
C ASP A 625 -8.10 -16.07 6.80
N LEU A 626 -8.34 -16.21 5.49
CA LEU A 626 -7.68 -15.42 4.46
C LEU A 626 -8.31 -14.04 4.24
N ARG A 627 -9.34 -13.65 5.01
CA ARG A 627 -9.93 -12.30 4.88
C ARG A 627 -8.92 -11.23 5.30
N GLN A 628 -8.08 -11.52 6.28
CA GLN A 628 -6.98 -10.62 6.65
C GLN A 628 -6.01 -10.44 5.50
N ASP A 629 -5.57 -11.54 4.86
CA ASP A 629 -4.76 -11.49 3.66
C ASP A 629 -5.48 -10.75 2.53
N GLU A 630 -6.77 -11.00 2.28
CA GLU A 630 -7.57 -10.29 1.27
C GLU A 630 -7.62 -8.78 1.54
N ARG A 631 -7.87 -8.37 2.79
CA ARG A 631 -7.93 -6.95 3.17
C ARG A 631 -6.57 -6.29 3.04
N VAL A 632 -5.51 -6.92 3.55
CA VAL A 632 -4.13 -6.45 3.36
C VAL A 632 -3.76 -6.42 1.88
N MET A 633 -4.25 -7.37 1.07
CA MET A 633 -4.11 -7.37 -0.39
C MET A 633 -4.91 -6.25 -1.05
N GLN A 634 -6.09 -5.88 -0.55
CA GLN A 634 -6.87 -4.72 -1.02
C GLN A 634 -6.11 -3.42 -0.75
N GLU A 635 -5.50 -3.29 0.44
CA GLU A 635 -4.59 -2.18 0.73
C GLU A 635 -3.33 -2.23 -0.17
N SER A 636 -2.87 -3.45 -0.46
CA SER A 636 -1.72 -3.73 -1.32
C SER A 636 -2.06 -3.82 -2.80
N ASN A 637 -3.30 -3.60 -3.27
CA ASN A 637 -3.64 -3.61 -4.70
C ASN A 637 -3.10 -2.36 -5.44
N ILE A 638 -2.37 -1.51 -4.72
CA ILE A 638 -1.42 -0.52 -5.23
C ILE A 638 -0.05 -1.17 -5.58
N PHE A 639 0.19 -2.44 -5.21
CA PHE A 639 1.48 -3.15 -5.28
C PHE A 639 1.30 -4.65 -5.63
N VAL A 640 1.54 -4.97 -6.90
CA VAL A 640 1.26 -6.28 -7.52
C VAL A 640 2.19 -7.44 -7.10
N PHE A 641 1.56 -8.62 -7.02
CA PHE A 641 2.01 -9.98 -6.66
C PHE A 641 2.87 -10.73 -7.69
N VAL A 642 3.65 -11.72 -7.23
CA VAL A 642 3.77 -13.13 -7.73
C VAL A 642 4.73 -13.94 -6.83
N SER A 643 4.37 -15.19 -6.51
CA SER A 643 5.11 -16.16 -5.68
C SER A 643 5.86 -17.24 -6.51
N TYR A 644 7.03 -17.72 -6.04
CA TYR A 644 7.61 -19.01 -6.45
C TYR A 644 8.68 -19.55 -5.47
N HIS A 645 8.64 -20.85 -5.19
CA HIS A 645 9.61 -21.61 -4.40
C HIS A 645 10.80 -22.09 -5.25
N SER A 646 12.04 -21.88 -4.78
CA SER A 646 13.23 -22.48 -5.41
C SER A 646 14.10 -23.18 -4.36
N LYS A 647 13.92 -24.49 -4.20
CA LYS A 647 14.81 -25.44 -3.50
C LYS A 647 16.18 -25.62 -4.20
N LYS A 648 16.79 -24.57 -4.75
CA LYS A 648 17.98 -24.69 -5.63
C LYS A 648 19.01 -23.58 -5.42
N THR A 649 19.43 -23.39 -4.17
CA THR A 649 20.56 -22.49 -3.81
C THR A 649 21.55 -23.14 -2.84
N GLU A 650 21.57 -24.47 -2.77
CA GLU A 650 22.47 -25.21 -1.85
C GLU A 650 23.85 -25.52 -2.46
N LEU A 651 24.21 -24.94 -3.61
CA LEU A 651 25.33 -25.43 -4.42
C LEU A 651 26.48 -24.46 -4.66
N LEU A 652 26.54 -23.28 -4.01
CA LEU A 652 27.60 -22.30 -4.32
C LEU A 652 28.61 -22.03 -3.21
N LYS A 653 28.40 -22.47 -1.97
CA LYS A 653 29.46 -22.52 -0.94
C LYS A 653 29.20 -23.64 0.06
N LYS A 654 30.25 -24.37 0.46
CA LYS A 654 30.24 -25.35 1.56
C LYS A 654 30.14 -24.65 2.93
N ILE A 655 29.10 -23.82 3.14
CA ILE A 655 28.83 -23.15 4.41
C ILE A 655 27.62 -23.85 5.04
N PHE A 656 27.70 -24.14 6.34
CA PHE A 656 26.58 -24.70 7.09
C PHE A 656 25.48 -23.64 7.25
N LEU A 657 24.22 -24.02 7.03
CA LEU A 657 23.06 -23.10 7.08
C LEU A 657 22.92 -22.34 8.42
N ASN A 658 23.28 -23.00 9.53
CA ASN A 658 23.14 -22.48 10.89
C ASN A 658 24.50 -22.08 11.50
N GLN A 659 25.45 -21.62 10.68
CA GLN A 659 26.81 -21.32 11.12
C GLN A 659 26.84 -20.27 12.25
N GLU A 660 26.05 -19.21 12.14
CA GLU A 660 25.93 -18.16 13.15
C GLU A 660 25.41 -18.73 14.47
N HIS A 661 24.33 -19.50 14.44
CA HIS A 661 23.75 -20.10 15.64
C HIS A 661 24.71 -21.10 16.30
N ARG A 662 25.48 -21.87 15.51
CA ARG A 662 26.53 -22.76 16.04
C ARG A 662 27.63 -21.98 16.76
N LEU A 663 28.04 -20.82 16.23
CA LEU A 663 29.02 -19.96 16.88
C LEU A 663 28.47 -19.38 18.20
N MET A 664 27.19 -18.98 18.22
CA MET A 664 26.53 -18.51 19.44
C MET A 664 26.50 -19.60 20.51
N LEU A 665 26.07 -20.82 20.17
CA LEU A 665 26.02 -21.94 21.11
C LEU A 665 27.41 -22.44 21.55
N ALA A 666 28.42 -22.34 20.69
CA ALA A 666 29.80 -22.65 21.04
C ALA A 666 30.38 -21.64 22.05
N PHE A 667 29.93 -20.38 21.99
CA PHE A 667 30.33 -19.35 22.95
C PHE A 667 29.52 -19.43 24.25
N ALA A 668 28.21 -19.64 24.16
CA ALA A 668 27.30 -19.78 25.30
C ALA A 668 26.22 -20.85 25.02
N PRO A 669 26.34 -22.06 25.61
CA PRO A 669 25.39 -23.14 25.39
C PRO A 669 23.94 -22.80 25.78
N ASP A 670 23.75 -22.02 26.85
CA ASP A 670 22.43 -21.65 27.39
C ASP A 670 21.98 -20.25 26.95
N TYR A 671 22.13 -19.93 25.65
CA TYR A 671 21.82 -18.60 25.09
C TYR A 671 20.44 -18.06 25.50
N ASP A 672 19.41 -18.90 25.50
CA ASP A 672 18.03 -18.46 25.76
C ASP A 672 17.80 -17.91 27.16
N ARG A 673 18.57 -18.39 28.16
CA ARG A 673 18.47 -18.00 29.57
C ARG A 673 19.37 -16.82 29.95
N LEU A 674 20.17 -16.32 29.01
CA LEU A 674 21.08 -15.22 29.28
C LEU A 674 20.34 -13.88 29.51
N PRO A 675 20.87 -13.00 30.38
CA PRO A 675 20.40 -11.62 30.48
C PRO A 675 20.68 -10.85 29.18
N LEU A 676 19.95 -9.76 28.94
CA LEU A 676 19.99 -9.02 27.68
C LEU A 676 21.41 -8.61 27.26
N ILE A 677 22.20 -8.04 28.17
CA ILE A 677 23.55 -7.57 27.86
C ILE A 677 24.48 -8.71 27.44
N ALA A 678 24.36 -9.88 28.06
CA ALA A 678 25.12 -11.07 27.69
C ALA A 678 24.65 -11.64 26.34
N LYS A 679 23.34 -11.59 26.05
CA LYS A 679 22.82 -11.97 24.72
C LYS A 679 23.41 -11.08 23.63
N VAL A 680 23.54 -9.77 23.87
CA VAL A 680 24.16 -8.84 22.91
C VAL A 680 25.61 -9.23 22.66
N GLU A 681 26.40 -9.53 23.69
CA GLU A 681 27.80 -9.94 23.54
C GLU A 681 27.94 -11.22 22.68
N VAL A 682 27.16 -12.26 22.99
CA VAL A 682 27.16 -13.52 22.22
C VAL A 682 26.72 -13.29 20.78
N PHE A 683 25.71 -12.44 20.59
CA PHE A 683 25.20 -12.08 19.27
C PHE A 683 26.26 -11.35 18.44
N GLU A 684 26.88 -10.31 19.00
CA GLU A 684 27.96 -9.56 18.35
C GLU A 684 29.17 -10.43 18.02
N HIS A 685 29.54 -11.34 18.91
CA HIS A 685 30.60 -12.32 18.64
C HIS A 685 30.29 -13.14 17.37
N ALA A 686 29.07 -13.66 17.24
CA ALA A 686 28.67 -14.39 16.04
C ALA A 686 28.65 -13.50 14.78
N LEU A 687 28.23 -12.24 14.90
CA LEU A 687 28.22 -11.31 13.77
C LEU A 687 29.64 -10.95 13.30
N GLN A 688 30.59 -10.75 14.21
CA GLN A 688 31.98 -10.41 13.86
C GLN A 688 32.71 -11.56 13.16
N ASN A 689 32.34 -12.80 13.50
CA ASN A 689 32.95 -14.02 12.93
C ASN A 689 32.27 -14.50 11.63
N THR A 690 31.31 -13.76 11.08
CA THR A 690 30.57 -14.14 9.87
C THR A 690 30.34 -12.96 8.92
N GLU A 691 30.38 -13.21 7.60
CA GLU A 691 30.33 -12.13 6.59
C GLU A 691 28.93 -11.57 6.32
N GLY A 692 27.88 -12.40 6.29
CA GLY A 692 26.50 -11.98 5.97
C GLY A 692 26.31 -11.33 4.60
N ASN A 693 27.10 -11.70 3.58
CA ASN A 693 27.05 -11.11 2.23
C ASN A 693 26.37 -12.02 1.19
N ASP A 694 25.75 -13.09 1.66
CA ASP A 694 25.20 -14.16 0.83
C ASP A 694 24.08 -13.65 -0.08
N LEU A 695 23.18 -12.80 0.43
CA LEU A 695 22.11 -12.21 -0.37
C LEU A 695 22.65 -11.27 -1.46
N ALA A 696 23.65 -10.45 -1.12
CA ALA A 696 24.31 -9.55 -2.07
C ALA A 696 24.98 -10.35 -3.20
N LYS A 697 25.67 -11.45 -2.87
CA LYS A 697 26.29 -12.36 -3.83
C LYS A 697 25.23 -13.07 -4.70
N VAL A 698 24.12 -13.52 -4.13
CA VAL A 698 23.03 -14.16 -4.88
C VAL A 698 22.38 -13.18 -5.88
N LEU A 699 22.14 -11.93 -5.48
CA LEU A 699 21.61 -10.91 -6.38
C LEU A 699 22.53 -10.67 -7.59
N TRP A 700 23.84 -10.66 -7.37
CA TRP A 700 24.84 -10.57 -8.43
C TRP A 700 24.83 -11.82 -9.33
N LEU A 701 25.00 -13.01 -8.76
CA LEU A 701 25.12 -14.28 -9.49
C LEU A 701 23.86 -14.65 -10.28
N LYS A 702 22.69 -14.18 -9.85
CA LYS A 702 21.41 -14.40 -10.55
C LYS A 702 21.14 -13.36 -11.64
N SER A 703 21.98 -12.35 -11.81
CA SER A 703 21.80 -11.29 -12.81
C SER A 703 22.66 -11.58 -14.04
N ARG A 704 22.09 -11.35 -15.24
CA ARG A 704 22.77 -11.64 -16.52
C ARG A 704 23.78 -10.57 -16.91
N THR A 705 23.47 -9.31 -16.64
CA THR A 705 24.31 -8.15 -16.94
C THR A 705 24.40 -7.24 -15.72
N SER A 706 25.39 -6.35 -15.71
CA SER A 706 25.59 -5.36 -14.63
C SER A 706 24.44 -4.37 -14.51
N GLU A 707 23.80 -4.00 -15.63
CA GLU A 707 22.63 -3.12 -15.62
C GLU A 707 21.41 -3.81 -15.00
N VAL A 708 21.13 -5.06 -15.38
CA VAL A 708 20.03 -5.84 -14.80
C VAL A 708 20.28 -6.04 -13.30
N TRP A 709 21.53 -6.30 -12.89
CA TRP A 709 21.88 -6.35 -11.47
C TRP A 709 21.58 -5.04 -10.75
N LEU A 710 21.98 -3.90 -11.33
CA LEU A 710 21.75 -2.58 -10.74
C LEU A 710 20.25 -2.30 -10.60
N ALA A 711 19.46 -2.54 -11.66
CA ALA A 711 18.01 -2.38 -11.64
C ALA A 711 17.34 -3.29 -10.60
N ARG A 712 17.75 -4.55 -10.51
CA ARG A 712 17.24 -5.51 -9.51
C ARG A 712 17.58 -5.10 -8.09
N ARG A 713 18.80 -4.63 -7.85
CA ARG A 713 19.24 -4.12 -6.55
C ARG A 713 18.46 -2.87 -6.16
N THR A 714 18.25 -1.93 -7.08
CA THR A 714 17.42 -0.74 -6.83
C THR A 714 15.96 -1.12 -6.54
N ASN A 715 15.39 -2.07 -7.29
CA ASN A 715 14.04 -2.58 -7.02
C ASN A 715 13.93 -3.27 -5.66
N TYR A 716 14.92 -4.10 -5.32
CA TYR A 716 15.04 -4.73 -4.01
C TYR A 716 15.02 -3.67 -2.89
N THR A 717 15.93 -2.69 -2.93
CA THR A 717 16.04 -1.64 -1.90
C THR A 717 14.74 -0.84 -1.77
N ARG A 718 14.12 -0.44 -2.90
CA ARG A 718 12.86 0.32 -2.89
C ARG A 718 11.70 -0.51 -2.34
N SER A 719 11.56 -1.76 -2.79
CA SER A 719 10.49 -2.65 -2.32
C SER A 719 10.62 -2.98 -0.82
N LEU A 720 11.84 -3.19 -0.33
CA LEU A 720 12.11 -3.38 1.09
C LEU A 720 11.71 -2.14 1.89
N ALA A 721 12.10 -0.93 1.44
CA ALA A 721 11.72 0.32 2.09
C ALA A 721 10.20 0.54 2.16
N VAL A 722 9.49 0.27 1.05
CA VAL A 722 8.02 0.36 1.01
C VAL A 722 7.39 -0.60 2.02
N MET A 723 7.78 -1.89 1.99
CA MET A 723 7.24 -2.89 2.91
C MET A 723 7.62 -2.62 4.37
N SER A 724 8.79 -2.04 4.65
CA SER A 724 9.18 -1.61 6.00
C SER A 724 8.25 -0.53 6.56
N MET A 725 7.93 0.50 5.78
CA MET A 725 7.05 1.59 6.24
C MET A 725 5.59 1.15 6.33
N VAL A 726 5.10 0.39 5.34
CA VAL A 726 3.72 -0.14 5.35
C VAL A 726 3.54 -1.17 6.45
N GLY A 727 4.49 -2.10 6.61
CA GLY A 727 4.49 -3.08 7.69
C GLY A 727 4.58 -2.44 9.07
N TYR A 728 5.36 -1.35 9.22
CA TYR A 728 5.38 -0.57 10.45
C TYR A 728 4.01 0.02 10.79
N LEU A 729 3.36 0.65 9.81
CA LEU A 729 2.05 1.27 9.97
C LEU A 729 1.01 0.23 10.40
N LEU A 730 0.93 -0.89 9.67
CA LEU A 730 0.04 -2.03 9.97
C LEU A 730 0.38 -2.71 11.29
N GLY A 731 1.62 -2.60 11.77
CA GLY A 731 2.11 -3.38 12.90
C GLY A 731 2.29 -4.87 12.53
N LEU A 732 2.71 -5.15 11.29
CA LEU A 732 2.96 -6.49 10.79
C LEU A 732 4.14 -7.15 11.53
N GLY A 733 3.87 -8.28 12.18
CA GLY A 733 4.82 -9.11 12.92
C GLY A 733 5.20 -10.41 12.22
N ASP A 734 5.91 -11.28 12.93
CA ASP A 734 6.37 -12.61 12.48
C ASP A 734 7.13 -12.62 11.15
N ARG A 735 8.07 -11.68 11.05
CA ARG A 735 8.84 -11.39 9.82
C ARG A 735 10.07 -12.29 9.69
N HIS A 736 9.91 -13.58 9.95
CA HIS A 736 10.98 -14.55 9.76
C HIS A 736 11.29 -14.75 8.26
N PRO A 737 12.49 -15.25 7.88
CA PRO A 737 12.91 -15.31 6.48
C PRO A 737 11.96 -16.05 5.53
N SER A 738 11.23 -17.05 6.02
CA SER A 738 10.25 -17.79 5.20
C SER A 738 9.01 -16.97 4.81
N ASN A 739 8.74 -15.84 5.51
CA ASN A 739 7.64 -14.92 5.21
C ASN A 739 8.09 -13.74 4.32
N LEU A 740 9.37 -13.70 3.91
CA LEU A 740 9.90 -12.71 2.96
C LEU A 740 10.40 -13.42 1.70
N MET A 741 9.73 -13.17 0.57
CA MET A 741 10.09 -13.73 -0.72
C MET A 741 10.77 -12.70 -1.62
N LEU A 742 11.65 -13.16 -2.51
CA LEU A 742 12.31 -12.31 -3.51
C LEU A 742 11.91 -12.71 -4.92
N HIS A 743 11.39 -11.77 -5.70
CA HIS A 743 11.00 -12.02 -7.08
C HIS A 743 12.24 -12.26 -7.97
N ARG A 744 12.23 -13.40 -8.67
CA ARG A 744 13.40 -13.92 -9.41
C ARG A 744 13.85 -13.07 -10.57
N TYR A 745 12.99 -12.24 -11.15
CA TYR A 745 13.34 -11.42 -12.32
C TYR A 745 13.52 -9.95 -11.94
N SER A 746 12.53 -9.36 -11.26
CA SER A 746 12.57 -7.94 -10.91
C SER A 746 13.43 -7.62 -9.68
N GLY A 747 13.69 -8.59 -8.80
CA GLY A 747 14.39 -8.38 -7.53
C GLY A 747 13.53 -7.72 -6.44
N LYS A 748 12.22 -7.56 -6.63
CA LYS A 748 11.32 -7.01 -5.60
C LYS A 748 11.14 -8.00 -4.43
N ILE A 749 11.06 -7.48 -3.21
CA ILE A 749 10.66 -8.24 -2.02
C ILE A 749 9.13 -8.26 -1.92
N LEU A 750 8.61 -9.37 -1.43
CA LEU A 750 7.20 -9.59 -1.10
C LEU A 750 7.11 -10.18 0.30
N HIS A 751 6.29 -9.58 1.17
CA HIS A 751 5.88 -10.24 2.42
C HIS A 751 4.68 -11.15 2.14
N ILE A 752 4.65 -12.30 2.81
CA ILE A 752 3.52 -13.23 2.80
C ILE A 752 3.14 -13.55 4.25
N ASP A 753 1.94 -14.11 4.44
CA ASP A 753 1.39 -14.48 5.74
C ASP A 753 1.19 -13.26 6.66
N PHE A 754 0.06 -12.59 6.50
CA PHE A 754 -0.29 -11.38 7.25
C PHE A 754 -1.04 -11.69 8.55
N GLY A 755 -0.95 -12.91 9.09
CA GLY A 755 -1.73 -13.33 10.26
C GLY A 755 -1.48 -12.49 11.52
N ASP A 756 -0.25 -12.02 11.73
CA ASP A 756 0.14 -11.21 12.90
C ASP A 756 0.22 -9.71 12.54
N CYS A 757 -0.91 -9.01 12.57
CA CYS A 757 -0.99 -7.55 12.39
C CYS A 757 -1.21 -6.82 13.74
N PHE A 758 -1.20 -5.48 13.71
CA PHE A 758 -1.53 -4.63 14.85
C PHE A 758 -0.66 -4.83 16.10
N GLU A 759 0.64 -5.08 15.90
CA GLU A 759 1.61 -5.27 16.99
C GLU A 759 1.31 -6.52 17.86
N ALA A 760 0.51 -7.47 17.36
CA ALA A 760 0.23 -8.72 18.06
C ALA A 760 1.51 -9.49 18.45
N SER A 761 2.53 -9.50 17.58
CA SER A 761 3.83 -10.12 17.88
C SER A 761 4.64 -9.39 18.96
N MET A 762 4.41 -8.08 19.16
CA MET A 762 5.08 -7.27 20.18
C MET A 762 4.52 -7.52 21.59
N ASN A 763 3.25 -7.93 21.66
CA ASN A 763 2.51 -8.16 22.91
C ASN A 763 2.53 -9.64 23.36
N ARG A 764 3.26 -10.52 22.66
CA ARG A 764 3.39 -11.93 23.05
C ARG A 764 4.17 -12.08 24.36
N GLU A 765 3.75 -13.02 25.21
CA GLU A 765 4.47 -13.34 26.46
C GLU A 765 5.86 -13.93 26.21
N LYS A 766 5.96 -14.82 25.23
CA LYS A 766 7.22 -15.50 24.87
C LYS A 766 7.79 -14.88 23.61
N PHE A 767 9.05 -14.47 23.68
CA PHE A 767 9.82 -13.85 22.59
C PHE A 767 9.08 -12.69 21.88
N PRO A 768 8.70 -11.62 22.62
CA PRO A 768 8.07 -10.45 22.01
C PRO A 768 8.99 -9.80 20.99
N GLU A 769 8.46 -9.53 19.79
CA GLU A 769 9.22 -8.86 18.73
C GLU A 769 9.41 -7.38 19.11
N LYS A 770 10.66 -6.90 19.15
CA LYS A 770 11.00 -5.52 19.59
C LYS A 770 11.37 -4.57 18.45
N VAL A 771 11.37 -5.05 17.21
CA VAL A 771 11.73 -4.27 16.02
C VAL A 771 10.48 -3.78 15.27
N PRO A 772 10.50 -2.60 14.62
CA PRO A 772 9.36 -2.09 13.85
C PRO A 772 9.23 -2.75 12.47
N PHE A 773 10.32 -3.26 11.92
CA PHE A 773 10.41 -4.08 10.70
C PHE A 773 11.74 -4.82 10.66
N ARG A 774 11.84 -5.87 9.83
CA ARG A 774 13.09 -6.62 9.66
C ARG A 774 14.09 -5.81 8.83
N LEU A 775 15.18 -5.36 9.46
CA LEU A 775 16.29 -4.68 8.78
C LEU A 775 17.63 -5.21 9.32
N THR A 776 17.87 -6.50 9.08
CA THR A 776 19.08 -7.19 9.52
C THR A 776 20.28 -6.89 8.62
N ARG A 777 21.50 -7.22 9.08
CA ARG A 777 22.75 -6.89 8.37
C ARG A 777 22.83 -7.49 6.96
N MET A 778 22.30 -8.69 6.70
CA MET A 778 22.33 -9.34 5.39
C MET A 778 21.41 -8.63 4.40
N LEU A 779 20.25 -8.14 4.88
CA LEU A 779 19.36 -7.32 4.06
C LEU A 779 20.01 -5.97 3.72
N VAL A 780 20.69 -5.35 4.67
CA VAL A 780 21.41 -4.08 4.50
C VAL A 780 22.60 -4.23 3.56
N LYS A 781 23.41 -5.29 3.71
CA LYS A 781 24.58 -5.56 2.85
C LYS A 781 24.21 -5.86 1.39
N ALA A 782 22.97 -6.28 1.14
CA ALA A 782 22.45 -6.49 -0.21
C ALA A 782 22.05 -5.18 -0.92
N MET A 783 21.97 -4.05 -0.20
CA MET A 783 21.65 -2.74 -0.75
C MET A 783 22.86 -2.12 -1.48
N GLU A 784 22.78 -0.82 -1.78
CA GLU A 784 23.89 -0.08 -2.35
C GLU A 784 25.01 0.16 -1.33
N VAL A 785 26.16 0.69 -1.80
CA VAL A 785 27.37 0.84 -0.97
C VAL A 785 27.17 1.75 0.24
N SER A 786 26.22 2.68 0.17
CA SER A 786 25.85 3.55 1.28
C SER A 786 24.89 2.89 2.28
N GLY A 787 24.53 1.62 2.03
CA GLY A 787 23.68 0.82 2.91
C GLY A 787 22.29 1.40 3.05
N ILE A 788 21.95 1.78 4.28
CA ILE A 788 20.66 2.38 4.64
C ILE A 788 20.60 3.86 4.20
N GLU A 789 21.75 4.54 4.22
CA GLU A 789 21.88 5.96 3.87
C GLU A 789 21.87 6.14 2.35
N GLY A 790 20.69 6.23 1.75
CA GLY A 790 20.58 6.34 0.29
C GLY A 790 19.16 6.14 -0.20
N THR A 791 19.01 5.29 -1.20
CA THR A 791 17.72 4.90 -1.79
C THR A 791 16.77 4.35 -0.74
N PHE A 792 17.26 3.57 0.24
CA PHE A 792 16.41 3.02 1.30
C PHE A 792 15.78 4.13 2.14
N ARG A 793 16.59 4.96 2.82
CA ARG A 793 16.10 6.08 3.64
C ARG A 793 15.22 7.04 2.85
N LEU A 794 15.64 7.45 1.65
CA LEU A 794 14.86 8.35 0.78
C LEU A 794 13.50 7.74 0.42
N THR A 795 13.45 6.43 0.11
CA THR A 795 12.19 5.75 -0.19
C THR A 795 11.31 5.67 1.05
N CYS A 796 11.87 5.37 2.23
CA CYS A 796 11.13 5.39 3.49
C CYS A 796 10.51 6.76 3.78
N GLU A 797 11.28 7.85 3.61
CA GLU A 797 10.80 9.22 3.78
C GLU A 797 9.65 9.54 2.80
N ASN A 798 9.81 9.18 1.52
CA ASN A 798 8.77 9.41 0.51
C ASN A 798 7.49 8.61 0.78
N VAL A 799 7.62 7.34 1.18
CA VAL A 799 6.48 6.48 1.51
C VAL A 799 5.78 7.00 2.76
N MET A 800 6.52 7.31 3.82
CA MET A 800 5.95 7.88 5.04
C MET A 800 5.27 9.23 4.76
N GLN A 801 5.86 10.10 3.95
CA GLN A 801 5.22 11.35 3.53
C GLN A 801 3.92 11.11 2.77
N ALA A 802 3.88 10.12 1.87
CA ALA A 802 2.67 9.74 1.14
C ALA A 802 1.58 9.19 2.08
N LEU A 803 1.94 8.33 3.03
CA LEU A 803 1.02 7.79 4.04
C LEU A 803 0.45 8.90 4.92
N ARG A 804 1.28 9.83 5.41
CA ARG A 804 0.84 10.97 6.23
C ARG A 804 -0.02 11.96 5.46
N THR A 805 0.31 12.23 4.19
CA THR A 805 -0.47 13.13 3.32
C THR A 805 -1.87 12.58 3.07
N ASN A 806 -2.01 11.25 2.97
CA ASN A 806 -3.26 10.56 2.75
C ASN A 806 -3.80 9.88 4.02
N LYS A 807 -3.44 10.38 5.22
CA LYS A 807 -3.79 9.74 6.49
C LYS A 807 -5.28 9.46 6.62
N ASP A 808 -6.15 10.35 6.12
CA ASP A 808 -7.60 10.20 6.24
C ASP A 808 -8.12 9.05 5.36
N SER A 809 -7.44 8.74 4.24
CA SER A 809 -7.79 7.59 3.39
C SER A 809 -7.33 6.29 4.03
N VAL A 810 -6.10 6.29 4.55
CA VAL A 810 -5.49 5.15 5.23
C VAL A 810 -6.27 4.80 6.49
N MET A 811 -6.58 5.78 7.33
CA MET A 811 -7.39 5.60 8.55
C MET A 811 -8.77 5.05 8.22
N ALA A 812 -9.44 5.55 7.18
CA ALA A 812 -10.75 5.04 6.82
C ALA A 812 -10.71 3.55 6.39
N MET A 813 -9.69 3.17 5.63
CA MET A 813 -9.49 1.78 5.22
C MET A 813 -9.22 0.87 6.42
N MET A 814 -8.37 1.32 7.36
CA MET A 814 -8.07 0.60 8.59
C MET A 814 -9.28 0.50 9.51
N GLU A 815 -10.10 1.55 9.63
CA GLU A 815 -11.34 1.53 10.41
C GLU A 815 -12.30 0.46 9.88
N ALA A 816 -12.47 0.34 8.57
CA ALA A 816 -13.28 -0.71 7.98
C ALA A 816 -12.72 -2.13 8.28
N PHE A 817 -11.40 -2.25 8.45
CA PHE A 817 -10.72 -3.50 8.78
C PHE A 817 -10.80 -3.86 10.28
N VAL A 818 -10.56 -2.87 11.15
CA VAL A 818 -10.54 -2.97 12.62
C VAL A 818 -11.94 -2.99 13.23
N HIS A 819 -12.98 -2.66 12.48
CA HIS A 819 -14.38 -2.79 12.89
C HIS A 819 -15.11 -3.96 12.21
N ASP A 820 -14.42 -4.82 11.45
CA ASP A 820 -15.04 -6.04 10.90
C ASP A 820 -15.22 -7.08 12.03
N PRO A 821 -16.46 -7.37 12.47
CA PRO A 821 -16.70 -8.26 13.62
C PRO A 821 -16.19 -9.69 13.40
N LEU A 822 -15.91 -10.07 12.15
CA LEU A 822 -15.39 -11.40 11.83
C LEU A 822 -13.86 -11.50 11.87
N ILE A 823 -13.16 -10.36 11.96
CA ILE A 823 -11.70 -10.25 12.05
C ILE A 823 -11.29 -9.76 13.44
N ASN A 824 -12.11 -8.92 14.06
CA ASN A 824 -11.85 -8.26 15.35
C ASN A 824 -11.56 -9.17 16.53
N TRP A 825 -12.00 -10.42 16.50
CA TRP A 825 -11.65 -11.39 17.54
C TRP A 825 -10.14 -11.63 17.62
N ARG A 826 -9.37 -11.40 16.55
CA ARG A 826 -7.91 -11.50 16.57
C ARG A 826 -7.22 -10.37 17.34
N LEU A 827 -7.94 -9.28 17.65
CA LEU A 827 -7.48 -8.21 18.54
C LEU A 827 -7.55 -8.62 20.03
N PHE A 828 -8.04 -9.83 20.33
CA PHE A 828 -7.96 -10.38 21.68
C PHE A 828 -6.52 -10.78 22.05
N ASN A 829 -5.85 -9.99 22.90
CA ASN A 829 -4.84 -10.51 23.82
C ASN A 829 -5.52 -11.55 24.72
N PHE A 830 -5.11 -12.81 24.54
CA PHE A 830 -5.64 -14.04 25.13
C PHE A 830 -5.61 -14.12 26.67
N ASN A 831 -5.07 -13.11 27.35
CA ASN A 831 -4.78 -13.16 28.78
C ASN A 831 -5.76 -12.37 29.65
N GLU A 832 -6.69 -11.62 29.04
CA GLU A 832 -7.67 -10.78 29.76
C GLU A 832 -9.10 -11.33 29.68
N VAL A 833 -9.31 -12.50 29.06
CA VAL A 833 -10.59 -13.21 29.18
C VAL A 833 -10.67 -13.75 30.61
N PRO A 834 -11.64 -13.32 31.45
CA PRO A 834 -11.75 -13.85 32.79
C PRO A 834 -11.95 -15.37 32.70
N GLN A 835 -11.05 -16.15 33.29
CA GLN A 835 -11.35 -17.54 33.59
C GLN A 835 -12.60 -17.53 34.47
N MET A 836 -13.66 -18.24 34.06
CA MET A 836 -14.87 -18.36 34.87
C MET A 836 -14.49 -18.86 36.26
N PRO A 837 -15.01 -18.26 37.34
CA PRO A 837 -14.88 -18.86 38.65
C PRO A 837 -15.70 -20.15 38.66
N ASN A 838 -15.01 -21.30 38.75
CA ASN A 838 -15.65 -22.56 39.11
C ASN A 838 -16.38 -22.36 40.45
N LEU A 839 -17.71 -22.33 40.44
CA LEU A 839 -18.51 -22.50 41.65
C LEU A 839 -18.33 -23.94 42.13
N GLY A 840 -17.31 -24.16 42.96
CA GLY A 840 -17.09 -25.47 43.57
C GLY A 840 -15.79 -25.56 44.37
N SER A 841 -15.94 -25.53 45.69
CA SER A 841 -15.00 -26.00 46.71
C SER A 841 -13.92 -25.03 47.20
N SER A 842 -14.27 -24.36 48.31
CA SER A 842 -13.35 -23.72 49.24
C SER A 842 -12.53 -24.78 49.97
N HIS A 843 -11.29 -25.06 49.54
CA HIS A 843 -10.26 -25.60 50.44
C HIS A 843 -8.85 -25.17 50.00
N VAL A 844 -8.25 -24.30 50.81
CA VAL A 844 -6.83 -23.94 50.78
C VAL A 844 -6.04 -25.14 51.27
N HIS A 845 -5.06 -25.61 50.49
CA HIS A 845 -3.96 -26.45 51.01
C HIS A 845 -2.59 -25.87 50.62
N PRO A 846 -1.58 -26.02 51.51
CA PRO A 846 -0.37 -25.23 51.46
C PRO A 846 0.73 -25.87 50.62
N VAL A 847 1.63 -24.99 50.17
CA VAL A 847 2.92 -25.27 49.52
C VAL A 847 3.70 -26.36 50.25
N VAL A 848 4.03 -27.43 49.54
CA VAL A 848 5.15 -28.32 49.88
C VAL A 848 6.00 -28.52 48.64
N ASN A 849 7.27 -28.11 48.77
CA ASN A 849 8.34 -28.37 47.82
C ASN A 849 8.60 -29.88 47.70
N SER A 850 8.72 -30.38 46.48
CA SER A 850 9.49 -31.59 46.19
C SER A 850 10.11 -31.45 44.80
N ASP A 851 11.44 -31.37 44.79
CA ASP A 851 12.29 -31.55 43.63
C ASP A 851 11.96 -32.88 42.94
N ASP A 852 11.65 -32.84 41.64
CA ASP A 852 12.01 -33.93 40.73
C ASP A 852 12.14 -33.43 39.28
N SER A 853 13.23 -33.85 38.66
CA SER A 853 13.67 -33.50 37.32
C SER A 853 12.77 -34.09 36.24
N ALA A 854 12.05 -33.24 35.48
CA ALA A 854 11.32 -33.64 34.28
C ALA A 854 12.16 -33.42 33.01
N PRO A 855 12.12 -34.33 32.01
CA PRO A 855 12.85 -34.18 30.76
C PRO A 855 12.17 -33.12 29.87
N ASN A 856 12.99 -32.33 29.17
CA ASN A 856 12.58 -31.40 28.12
C ASN A 856 11.66 -32.10 27.11
N THR A 857 10.35 -31.90 27.26
CA THR A 857 9.38 -32.12 26.20
C THR A 857 8.86 -30.73 25.85
N GLU A 858 9.13 -30.28 24.64
CA GLU A 858 8.56 -29.06 24.08
C GLU A 858 7.03 -29.14 24.23
N LEU A 859 6.47 -28.41 25.20
CA LEU A 859 5.04 -28.18 25.31
C LEU A 859 4.60 -27.40 24.07
N ALA A 860 4.04 -28.14 23.10
CA ALA A 860 3.48 -27.60 21.87
C ALA A 860 2.47 -26.49 22.21
N GLN A 861 2.66 -25.33 21.58
CA GLN A 861 1.67 -24.25 21.61
C GLN A 861 0.34 -24.78 21.05
N PRO A 862 -0.82 -24.36 21.61
CA PRO A 862 -2.12 -24.79 21.09
C PRO A 862 -2.25 -24.46 19.60
N LEU A 863 -2.92 -25.34 18.86
CA LEU A 863 -3.22 -25.17 17.45
C LEU A 863 -4.12 -23.93 17.27
N ARG A 864 -3.73 -23.04 16.34
CA ARG A 864 -4.45 -21.78 16.05
C ARG A 864 -5.96 -22.03 15.79
N GLY A 865 -6.32 -23.15 15.15
CA GLY A 865 -7.70 -23.44 14.71
C GLY A 865 -8.67 -23.88 15.81
N ALA A 866 -8.20 -24.58 16.85
CA ALA A 866 -9.08 -25.03 17.92
C ALA A 866 -9.33 -23.94 18.98
N ARG A 867 -8.30 -23.14 19.26
CA ARG A 867 -8.39 -21.93 20.11
C ARG A 867 -9.30 -20.85 19.50
N GLU A 868 -9.36 -20.78 18.16
CA GLU A 868 -10.27 -19.91 17.40
C GLU A 868 -11.75 -20.28 17.61
N LYS A 869 -12.09 -21.58 17.69
CA LYS A 869 -13.47 -22.07 17.92
C LYS A 869 -13.97 -21.80 19.35
N GLU A 870 -13.14 -22.03 20.37
CA GLU A 870 -13.49 -21.74 21.76
C GLU A 870 -13.72 -20.24 21.99
N LEU A 871 -12.89 -19.38 21.39
CA LEU A 871 -13.04 -17.92 21.45
C LEU A 871 -14.34 -17.44 20.80
N LEU A 872 -14.70 -17.99 19.64
CA LEU A 872 -15.95 -17.67 18.96
C LEU A 872 -17.18 -18.14 19.76
N GLN A 873 -17.07 -19.22 20.54
CA GLN A 873 -18.11 -19.65 21.46
C GLN A 873 -18.17 -18.80 22.74
N ALA A 874 -17.03 -18.42 23.33
CA ALA A 874 -16.95 -17.57 24.51
C ALA A 874 -17.44 -16.13 24.23
N VAL A 875 -17.13 -15.58 23.06
CA VAL A 875 -17.61 -14.26 22.59
C VAL A 875 -19.13 -14.24 22.42
N ASN A 876 -19.77 -15.38 22.14
CA ASN A 876 -21.24 -15.46 22.07
C ASN A 876 -21.94 -15.60 23.43
N GLN A 877 -21.20 -15.94 24.51
CA GLN A 877 -21.77 -16.21 25.84
C GLN A 877 -21.60 -15.07 26.84
N LEU A 878 -20.70 -14.11 26.58
CA LEU A 878 -20.53 -12.90 27.39
C LEU A 878 -21.59 -11.84 27.01
N GLY A 879 -22.09 -11.09 27.98
CA GLY A 879 -22.82 -9.83 27.75
C GLY A 879 -21.94 -8.75 27.12
N ASP A 880 -22.58 -7.75 26.50
CA ASP A 880 -22.10 -6.83 25.43
C ASP A 880 -20.62 -6.94 24.99
N PRO A 881 -20.24 -8.04 24.29
CA PRO A 881 -18.90 -8.25 23.75
C PRO A 881 -18.49 -7.18 22.72
N ASN A 882 -19.46 -6.40 22.22
CA ASN A 882 -19.18 -5.28 21.33
C ASN A 882 -18.42 -4.16 22.03
N ASP A 883 -18.63 -3.91 23.32
CA ASP A 883 -18.04 -2.75 24.02
C ASP A 883 -16.52 -2.92 24.23
N VAL A 884 -16.07 -4.11 24.66
CA VAL A 884 -14.64 -4.43 24.82
C VAL A 884 -13.92 -4.50 23.47
N LEU A 885 -14.59 -5.04 22.45
CA LEU A 885 -14.07 -5.06 21.08
C LEU A 885 -13.93 -3.64 20.52
N ASN A 886 -14.89 -2.76 20.83
CA ASN A 886 -14.86 -1.37 20.39
C ASN A 886 -13.75 -0.58 21.10
N GLU A 887 -13.51 -0.82 22.40
CA GLU A 887 -12.42 -0.16 23.15
C GLU A 887 -11.03 -0.50 22.58
N ARG A 888 -10.77 -1.77 22.26
CA ARG A 888 -9.49 -2.18 21.65
C ARG A 888 -9.36 -1.75 20.19
N ALA A 889 -10.45 -1.81 19.42
CA ALA A 889 -10.49 -1.25 18.07
C ALA A 889 -10.10 0.24 18.10
N VAL A 890 -10.65 1.00 19.05
CA VAL A 890 -10.32 2.42 19.26
C VAL A 890 -8.84 2.58 19.66
N ALA A 891 -8.28 1.72 20.52
CA ALA A 891 -6.87 1.78 20.89
C ALA A 891 -5.92 1.52 19.70
N VAL A 892 -6.25 0.54 18.85
CA VAL A 892 -5.51 0.24 17.60
C VAL A 892 -5.59 1.43 16.63
N MET A 893 -6.79 2.00 16.43
CA MET A 893 -6.97 3.17 15.59
C MET A 893 -6.22 4.39 16.12
N ALA A 894 -6.23 4.61 17.44
CA ALA A 894 -5.45 5.67 18.08
C ALA A 894 -3.94 5.45 17.88
N ARG A 895 -3.45 4.21 18.01
CA ARG A 895 -2.06 3.84 17.74
C ARG A 895 -1.66 4.13 16.29
N MET A 896 -2.50 3.75 15.31
CA MET A 896 -2.26 4.03 13.89
C MET A 896 -2.26 5.54 13.59
N SER A 897 -3.19 6.28 14.18
CA SER A 897 -3.23 7.74 14.09
C SER A 897 -1.94 8.37 14.65
N ASN A 898 -1.42 7.87 15.77
CA ASN A 898 -0.15 8.31 16.34
C ASN A 898 1.03 8.03 15.39
N LYS A 899 1.07 6.87 14.72
CA LYS A 899 2.09 6.56 13.69
C LYS A 899 2.01 7.52 12.49
N LEU A 900 0.79 7.81 12.01
CA LEU A 900 0.55 8.72 10.87
C LEU A 900 0.75 10.20 11.21
N THR A 901 0.82 10.56 12.51
CA THR A 901 1.06 11.93 12.97
C THR A 901 2.43 12.14 13.59
N GLY A 902 3.23 11.08 13.76
CA GLY A 902 4.56 11.14 14.39
C GLY A 902 4.52 11.31 15.90
N ARG A 903 3.44 10.86 16.56
CA ARG A 903 3.22 10.91 18.02
C ARG A 903 3.42 9.53 18.68
N ASP A 904 4.02 8.61 17.96
CA ASP A 904 4.25 7.21 18.29
C ASP A 904 5.37 6.96 19.31
N PHE A 905 6.27 7.95 19.50
CA PHE A 905 7.40 7.88 20.45
C PHE A 905 7.24 8.79 21.69
N SER A 906 6.20 9.64 21.76
CA SER A 906 6.10 10.72 22.75
C SER A 906 5.43 10.33 24.07
N SER A 907 4.92 9.10 24.20
CA SER A 907 4.19 8.64 25.39
C SER A 907 4.97 7.60 26.19
N GLY A 908 6.17 7.95 26.69
CA GLY A 908 7.01 6.98 27.40
C GLY A 908 8.25 7.50 28.12
N SER A 909 8.22 8.68 28.74
CA SER A 909 9.30 9.10 29.65
C SER A 909 8.76 9.81 30.89
N SER A 910 7.96 9.08 31.66
CA SER A 910 7.61 9.43 33.03
C SER A 910 7.43 8.17 33.86
N LEU A 911 8.51 7.41 34.08
CA LEU A 911 8.75 6.63 35.31
C LEU A 911 10.19 6.06 35.34
N SER A 912 10.90 6.43 36.41
CA SER A 912 12.11 5.86 37.03
C SER A 912 13.45 5.81 36.27
N GLY A 913 14.24 6.89 36.42
CA GLY A 913 15.57 6.85 37.04
C GLY A 913 16.73 6.13 36.32
N ALA A 914 17.49 6.86 35.52
CA ALA A 914 18.96 6.84 35.52
C ALA A 914 19.50 7.98 34.64
N SER A 915 20.18 8.93 35.27
CA SER A 915 20.90 10.03 34.62
C SER A 915 22.08 9.52 33.81
N SER A 916 22.26 9.98 32.56
CA SER A 916 23.56 10.08 31.87
C SER A 916 23.46 10.91 30.58
N SER A 917 23.74 12.21 30.73
CA SER A 917 24.53 13.10 29.87
C SER A 917 24.69 12.80 28.37
N ILE A 918 24.04 13.57 27.50
CA ILE A 918 24.67 14.14 26.29
C ILE A 918 24.28 15.61 26.18
N HIS A 919 25.22 16.48 26.55
CA HIS A 919 25.23 17.92 26.31
C HIS A 919 25.73 18.15 24.88
N LEU A 920 24.96 18.81 24.02
CA LEU A 920 25.49 19.61 22.91
C LEU A 920 24.60 20.84 22.71
N MET A 921 25.27 21.98 22.63
CA MET A 921 24.77 23.34 22.76
C MET A 921 23.93 23.78 21.55
N GLU A 922 22.82 24.47 21.82
CA GLU A 922 22.45 25.68 21.06
C GLU A 922 21.77 26.66 22.01
N GLN A 923 22.43 27.79 22.26
CA GLN A 923 21.96 28.91 23.07
C GLN A 923 21.20 29.91 22.18
N GLY A 924 20.05 30.39 22.68
CA GLY A 924 19.68 31.81 22.54
C GLY A 924 18.33 32.13 21.90
N ALA A 925 17.25 32.10 22.70
CA ALA A 925 16.30 33.21 22.85
C ALA A 925 15.27 32.88 23.95
N HIS A 926 15.31 33.62 25.05
CA HIS A 926 14.34 33.55 26.14
C HIS A 926 13.25 34.62 25.97
N ILE A 927 12.08 34.33 26.57
CA ILE A 927 10.95 35.19 26.98
C ILE A 927 9.76 35.25 25.99
N SER A 928 8.74 34.40 26.21
CA SER A 928 7.54 34.76 26.99
C SER A 928 6.67 33.54 27.29
N SER A 929 6.25 33.41 28.54
CA SER A 929 5.39 32.35 29.05
C SER A 929 3.92 32.76 28.91
N ASP A 930 3.20 32.19 27.94
CA ASP A 930 1.81 31.75 28.12
C ASP A 930 1.35 31.02 26.85
N GLY A 931 0.92 29.76 27.00
CA GLY A 931 0.42 28.97 25.88
C GLY A 931 0.64 27.48 26.11
N ARG A 932 -0.46 26.73 26.17
CA ARG A 932 -0.43 25.27 26.09
C ARG A 932 0.34 24.87 24.83
N GLU A 933 1.57 24.40 24.97
CA GLU A 933 2.34 23.85 23.86
C GLU A 933 1.57 22.65 23.29
N VAL A 934 1.00 22.84 22.11
CA VAL A 934 0.47 21.73 21.31
C VAL A 934 1.69 20.88 20.95
N GLU A 935 1.89 19.73 21.58
CA GLU A 935 2.99 18.82 21.22
C GLU A 935 3.00 18.56 19.70
N HIS A 936 4.01 19.12 19.03
CA HIS A 936 4.20 18.93 17.60
C HIS A 936 4.78 17.52 17.39
N GLY A 937 4.09 16.71 16.59
CA GLY A 937 4.56 15.36 16.25
C GLY A 937 5.90 15.39 15.52
N LEU A 938 6.65 14.28 15.59
CA LEU A 938 7.95 14.15 14.93
C LEU A 938 7.84 14.38 13.43
N SER A 939 8.84 15.08 12.86
CA SER A 939 8.97 15.20 11.40
C SER A 939 9.14 13.82 10.76
N VAL A 940 8.79 13.69 9.47
CA VAL A 940 8.92 12.43 8.74
C VAL A 940 10.36 11.89 8.79
N LYS A 941 11.35 12.77 8.58
CA LYS A 941 12.77 12.41 8.61
C LYS A 941 13.18 11.86 9.97
N LEU A 942 12.77 12.51 11.05
CA LEU A 942 13.14 12.12 12.40
C LEU A 942 12.45 10.83 12.84
N GLN A 943 11.18 10.64 12.47
CA GLN A 943 10.45 9.39 12.73
C GLN A 943 11.13 8.22 11.99
N VAL A 944 11.40 8.37 10.68
CA VAL A 944 12.08 7.33 9.88
C VAL A 944 13.45 6.98 10.48
N GLN A 945 14.21 7.99 10.93
CA GLN A 945 15.49 7.76 11.59
C GLN A 945 15.35 6.94 12.88
N LYS A 946 14.39 7.28 13.75
CA LYS A 946 14.14 6.50 14.98
C LYS A 946 13.73 5.06 14.68
N LEU A 947 12.88 4.84 13.68
CA LEU A 947 12.46 3.50 13.26
C LEU A 947 13.63 2.66 12.74
N ILE A 948 14.51 3.26 11.93
CA ILE A 948 15.72 2.59 11.43
C ILE A 948 16.61 2.18 12.62
N ILE A 949 16.86 3.08 13.58
CA ILE A 949 17.68 2.79 14.76
C ILE A 949 17.07 1.62 15.56
N GLN A 950 15.75 1.62 15.76
CA GLN A 950 15.08 0.53 16.48
C GLN A 950 15.19 -0.81 15.73
N ALA A 951 15.10 -0.79 14.40
CA ALA A 951 15.18 -2.00 13.55
C ALA A 951 16.59 -2.59 13.45
N THR A 952 17.64 -1.76 13.58
CA THR A 952 19.05 -2.20 13.51
C THR A 952 19.70 -2.43 14.88
N SER A 953 19.02 -2.12 15.97
CA SER A 953 19.57 -2.27 17.33
C SER A 953 19.84 -3.75 17.64
N HIS A 954 21.09 -4.06 18.02
CA HIS A 954 21.48 -5.41 18.44
C HIS A 954 20.70 -5.87 19.68
N GLU A 955 20.40 -4.96 20.62
CA GLU A 955 19.58 -5.23 21.80
C GLU A 955 18.19 -5.73 21.41
N ASN A 956 17.57 -5.11 20.40
CA ASN A 956 16.24 -5.54 19.94
C ASN A 956 16.32 -6.82 19.10
N LEU A 957 17.36 -6.96 18.29
CA LEU A 957 17.53 -8.11 17.39
C LEU A 957 17.80 -9.41 18.16
N CYS A 958 18.66 -9.38 19.18
CA CYS A 958 19.08 -10.56 19.93
C CYS A 958 17.96 -11.17 20.82
N GLN A 959 16.90 -10.41 21.08
CA GLN A 959 15.72 -10.86 21.85
C GLN A 959 14.73 -11.68 21.01
N ASN A 960 14.81 -11.60 19.68
CA ASN A 960 13.94 -12.39 18.81
C ASN A 960 14.30 -13.88 18.91
N TYR A 961 13.30 -14.74 18.73
CA TYR A 961 13.51 -16.19 18.73
C TYR A 961 14.46 -16.63 17.61
N VAL A 962 15.18 -17.74 17.79
CA VAL A 962 16.24 -18.19 16.88
C VAL A 962 15.77 -18.40 15.42
N GLY A 963 14.55 -18.90 15.23
CA GLY A 963 13.95 -19.10 13.90
C GLY A 963 13.58 -17.80 13.18
N TRP A 964 13.55 -16.66 13.88
CA TRP A 964 13.49 -15.34 13.25
C TRP A 964 14.81 -15.01 12.55
N CYS A 965 15.89 -15.75 12.82
CA CYS A 965 17.23 -15.59 12.26
C CYS A 965 17.74 -14.14 12.32
N PRO A 966 17.88 -13.54 13.53
CA PRO A 966 18.28 -12.14 13.67
C PRO A 966 19.71 -11.84 13.17
N PHE A 967 20.53 -12.89 13.08
CA PHE A 967 21.94 -12.84 12.69
C PHE A 967 22.17 -12.86 11.16
N TRP A 968 21.14 -13.20 10.37
CA TRP A 968 21.14 -13.00 8.92
C TRP A 968 20.84 -11.55 8.64
#